data_AF-A0A9D1MGW9-F1
#
_entry.id   AF-A0A9D1MGW9-F1
#
_cell.length_a   1.000
_cell.length_b   1.000
_cell.length_c   1.000
_cell.angle_alpha   90.00
_cell.angle_beta   90.00
_cell.angle_gamma   90.00
#
_symmetry.space_group_name_H-M   'P 1'
#
loop_
_entity.id
_entity.type
_entity.pdbx_description
1 polymer ?
#
loop_
_entity_poly.entity_id
_entity_poly.type
_entity_poly.pdbx_seq_one_letter_code
_entity_poly.pdbx_strand_id
1 'polypeptide(L)'
;MPRRDNSLFSGLFFEKSAESDFSDFQLHKKINGFSGFQAQKLAKLKDDLALKMPVDELIELRKAFRKNPPTVMALKIIDDYRSSARACFTEELSEIRLSGGNPHIMKALKKYEELKKRFSPDTPRNISEIGLMTRNVAGREKESVFFGGGRTQAECETFDKGKRVGYYSSIITKWDEADLRAERRAAVEAVLYGFEPQAFFTDAADTTRMDEFNEYAESLAMAAYGYCRGTEKTVKATALGISEIPRIGSGMPDMGDKIILLQLKDVERAALTSLRQFLKEAGISVKRAINNDVGFLNGLFALNYGFDADVSETEIFGETGEELFLEKRVDLVTLVVRRGRVKQVLALTSKYGFAAAVVGRFTSRASFRLMNKGAELTSIDMAAIYYADYDFRNYNLGSVSEPYKIISAEADLKSMLKNVGDVGDMNACQGGKTVVGTLLGVSQNTASEAGVVKPGFSGFGNAVNAVSLAEPQTGGDIFTRAVNTALNAVMKLVATGISIYNIQLNPAFLLPEGSFERGKLLEYALGVFYLENALSLNSLGYGTARSKDISSPQLRMQATGYSGDGALIDGIFKSGYKIYKIGIPRDEFGIPDFKFILKLAAQININASTENLLAARLISGSVAEAVVAGTAGDRLGFSFSGKLSAQGENLSDLLLALDDAEEFAAFDPEYIGVVDDSGRIKSALFNVTHSELNRASARYPFELNPGQRTAAAPVTQKAVALRSHSVAMPKLMIIHDDFASEGAFIRAATEHGFAVSSLRISRDYVINAENLRSVRESILSSDMLVICGRNAYGTYSNCGKMAQLIKAPVVTDAINELLYRNEGLILSTGLGSKILGEMGLLSRGSAEYSGVSGISFSGKKRIDRSPKLPGIRISNHYSPMLSEVKLRGRYFVAPGGAEMGLRVEKNTLLELQTSGQIAAQFIDPTGMPTLAFPYNPFESDMAIAALSSPDGRVLGFFCLPEKTAFLRGGNDLIDIVFRSSYQYFSARG
;
A
#
# COMPACT_ATOMS: atom_id res chain seq x y z
N MET A 1 -11.80 8.07 65.06
CA MET A 1 -12.01 7.22 66.26
C MET A 1 -11.47 5.82 65.95
N PRO A 2 -10.74 5.17 66.89
CA PRO A 2 -9.78 4.10 66.60
C PRO A 2 -10.12 2.74 67.25
N ARG A 3 -9.40 1.67 66.87
CA ARG A 3 -8.80 0.60 67.70
C ARG A 3 -8.03 -0.37 66.77
N ARG A 4 -6.69 -0.52 66.78
CA ARG A 4 -5.76 -1.12 67.79
C ARG A 4 -6.11 -2.59 68.08
N ASP A 5 -5.22 -3.60 67.97
CA ASP A 5 -3.87 -3.74 68.55
C ASP A 5 -3.04 -4.85 67.83
N ASN A 6 -1.75 -4.61 67.53
CA ASN A 6 -0.50 -5.07 68.20
C ASN A 6 -0.02 -6.51 67.89
N SER A 7 1.11 -6.64 67.19
CA SER A 7 2.42 -6.82 67.87
C SER A 7 3.60 -6.84 66.89
N LEU A 8 4.73 -6.36 67.41
CA LEU A 8 6.02 -6.07 66.80
C LEU A 8 6.97 -7.28 66.94
N PHE A 9 7.80 -7.48 65.90
CA PHE A 9 9.22 -7.93 65.92
C PHE A 9 9.63 -9.27 66.56
N SER A 10 10.05 -10.19 65.69
CA SER A 10 11.40 -10.80 65.62
C SER A 10 11.51 -11.45 64.22
N GLY A 11 12.57 -11.38 63.41
CA GLY A 11 13.97 -11.08 63.61
C GLY A 11 14.82 -12.24 63.08
N LEU A 12 15.36 -12.07 61.86
CA LEU A 12 16.48 -12.81 61.22
C LEU A 12 16.14 -14.25 60.73
N PHE A 13 16.37 -14.66 59.48
CA PHE A 13 17.63 -14.83 58.77
C PHE A 13 17.34 -15.21 57.31
N PHE A 14 18.26 -14.90 56.40
CA PHE A 14 18.27 -15.38 55.01
C PHE A 14 18.33 -16.91 54.97
N GLU A 15 17.43 -17.55 54.21
CA GLU A 15 17.71 -18.84 53.59
C GLU A 15 17.53 -18.75 52.07
N LYS A 16 18.62 -19.08 51.37
CA LYS A 16 18.64 -19.47 49.97
C LYS A 16 17.79 -20.72 49.78
N SER A 17 16.78 -20.65 48.92
CA SER A 17 16.21 -21.71 48.07
C SER A 17 14.87 -21.16 47.56
N ALA A 18 14.45 -21.35 46.32
CA ALA A 18 14.57 -22.53 45.50
C ALA A 18 14.98 -22.17 44.07
N GLU A 19 15.91 -22.96 43.53
CA GLU A 19 15.86 -23.31 42.11
C GLU A 19 14.43 -23.80 41.86
N SER A 20 13.68 -23.07 41.04
CA SER A 20 12.37 -23.54 40.59
C SER A 20 12.62 -24.83 39.83
N ASP A 21 12.15 -25.96 40.34
CA ASP A 21 12.25 -27.23 39.64
C ASP A 21 11.25 -27.19 38.48
N PHE A 22 11.71 -26.69 37.33
CA PHE A 22 10.90 -26.55 36.11
C PHE A 22 10.49 -27.91 35.49
N SER A 23 10.77 -29.04 36.17
CA SER A 23 10.44 -30.39 35.72
C SER A 23 8.93 -30.68 35.65
N ASP A 24 8.10 -29.93 36.38
CA ASP A 24 6.63 -30.04 36.37
C ASP A 24 5.96 -29.35 35.16
N PHE A 25 6.67 -28.48 34.44
CA PHE A 25 6.15 -27.80 33.26
C PHE A 25 6.44 -28.59 31.99
N GLN A 26 5.38 -28.98 31.24
CA GLN A 26 5.52 -29.82 30.04
C GLN A 26 6.49 -29.27 28.99
N LEU A 27 6.64 -27.95 28.87
CA LEU A 27 7.51 -27.31 27.87
C LEU A 27 9.01 -27.45 28.21
N HIS A 28 9.40 -27.55 29.47
CA HIS A 28 10.81 -27.64 29.88
C HIS A 28 11.31 -29.09 30.04
N LYS A 29 10.40 -30.06 29.91
CA LYS A 29 10.72 -31.49 29.98
C LYS A 29 11.72 -31.90 28.89
N LYS A 30 12.83 -32.53 29.31
CA LYS A 30 13.82 -33.14 28.41
C LYS A 30 13.27 -34.41 27.76
N ILE A 31 13.49 -34.55 26.46
CA ILE A 31 13.10 -35.72 25.67
C ILE A 31 14.27 -36.70 25.66
N ASN A 32 14.37 -37.48 26.73
CA ASN A 32 15.47 -38.42 26.91
C ASN A 32 15.51 -39.48 25.81
N GLY A 33 16.72 -39.76 25.30
CA GLY A 33 16.94 -40.73 24.22
C GLY A 33 16.54 -40.25 22.82
N PHE A 34 16.21 -38.96 22.63
CA PHE A 34 15.82 -38.40 21.33
C PHE A 34 16.76 -38.79 20.18
N SER A 35 18.08 -38.73 20.41
CA SER A 35 19.11 -39.09 19.43
C SER A 35 19.03 -40.53 18.91
N GLY A 36 18.38 -41.43 19.67
CA GLY A 36 18.18 -42.84 19.32
C GLY A 36 16.76 -43.21 18.87
N PHE A 37 15.82 -42.26 18.77
CA PHE A 37 14.45 -42.56 18.34
C PHE A 37 14.39 -43.02 16.89
N GLN A 38 13.64 -44.09 16.60
CA GLN A 38 13.37 -44.55 15.25
C GLN A 38 12.27 -43.73 14.57
N ALA A 39 12.16 -43.81 13.23
CA ALA A 39 11.24 -43.00 12.42
C ALA A 39 9.77 -43.04 12.92
N GLN A 40 9.26 -44.22 13.30
CA GLN A 40 7.90 -44.36 13.83
C GLN A 40 7.68 -43.58 15.14
N LYS A 41 8.68 -43.58 16.03
CA LYS A 41 8.62 -42.85 17.30
C LYS A 41 8.75 -41.34 17.09
N LEU A 42 9.52 -40.92 16.09
CA LEU A 42 9.60 -39.51 15.68
C LEU A 42 8.31 -39.04 15.02
N ALA A 43 7.65 -39.87 14.21
CA ALA A 43 6.34 -39.57 13.65
C ALA A 43 5.29 -39.37 14.75
N LYS A 44 5.24 -40.27 15.73
CA LYS A 44 4.37 -40.11 16.90
C LYS A 44 4.70 -38.84 17.69
N LEU A 45 5.98 -38.57 17.95
CA LEU A 45 6.42 -37.36 18.65
C LEU A 45 6.01 -36.08 17.91
N LYS A 46 6.12 -36.09 16.58
CA LYS A 46 5.70 -34.99 15.71
C LYS A 46 4.20 -34.71 15.89
N ASP A 47 3.37 -35.75 15.91
CA ASP A 47 1.92 -35.63 16.07
C ASP A 47 1.55 -35.20 17.51
N ASP A 48 2.16 -35.83 18.52
CA ASP A 48 1.94 -35.53 19.94
C ASP A 48 2.28 -34.06 20.29
N LEU A 49 3.31 -33.49 19.64
CA LEU A 49 3.77 -32.12 19.85
C LEU A 49 3.24 -31.12 18.79
N ALA A 50 2.45 -31.60 17.81
CA ALA A 50 1.97 -30.83 16.66
C ALA A 50 3.08 -30.10 15.87
N LEU A 51 4.24 -30.75 15.69
CA LEU A 51 5.36 -30.19 14.93
C LEU A 51 5.03 -30.14 13.43
N LYS A 52 5.46 -29.06 12.77
CA LYS A 52 5.23 -28.80 11.34
C LYS A 52 6.29 -29.46 10.45
N MET A 53 7.53 -29.60 10.94
CA MET A 53 8.63 -30.17 10.18
C MET A 53 8.36 -31.64 9.81
N PRO A 54 8.82 -32.10 8.63
CA PRO A 54 8.67 -33.50 8.23
C PRO A 54 9.51 -34.43 9.10
N VAL A 55 9.12 -35.71 9.16
CA VAL A 55 9.81 -36.73 9.96
C VAL A 55 11.27 -36.88 9.55
N ASP A 56 11.59 -36.74 8.26
CA ASP A 56 12.97 -36.79 7.76
C ASP A 56 13.84 -35.67 8.34
N GLU A 57 13.29 -34.48 8.57
CA GLU A 57 14.02 -33.38 9.21
C GLU A 57 14.22 -33.64 10.71
N LEU A 58 13.28 -34.31 11.37
CA LEU A 58 13.46 -34.77 12.76
C LEU A 58 14.54 -35.86 12.87
N ILE A 59 14.58 -36.79 11.91
CA ILE A 59 15.58 -37.86 11.82
C ILE A 59 16.98 -37.24 11.77
N GLU A 60 17.14 -36.21 10.96
CA GLU A 60 18.38 -35.47 10.84
C GLU A 60 18.68 -34.67 12.11
N LEU A 61 17.70 -33.96 12.67
CA LEU A 61 17.85 -33.14 13.88
C LEU A 61 18.45 -33.89 15.08
N ARG A 62 18.25 -35.21 15.17
CA ARG A 62 18.91 -36.09 16.16
C ARG A 62 20.43 -35.89 16.25
N LYS A 63 21.11 -35.57 15.13
CA LYS A 63 22.56 -35.35 15.08
C LYS A 63 22.98 -34.17 15.98
N ALA A 64 22.19 -33.09 16.01
CA ALA A 64 22.47 -31.90 16.82
C ALA A 64 22.31 -32.16 18.33
N PHE A 65 21.49 -33.14 18.71
CA PHE A 65 21.18 -33.47 20.11
C PHE A 65 21.84 -34.78 20.59
N ARG A 66 22.98 -35.16 20.01
CA ARG A 66 23.73 -36.36 20.44
C ARG A 66 24.27 -36.24 21.87
N LYS A 67 24.73 -35.05 22.25
CA LYS A 67 25.37 -34.80 23.57
C LYS A 67 24.35 -34.46 24.65
N ASN A 68 23.32 -33.67 24.32
CA ASN A 68 22.29 -33.23 25.26
C ASN A 68 20.90 -33.45 24.62
N PRO A 69 19.94 -34.09 25.32
CA PRO A 69 18.59 -34.24 24.81
C PRO A 69 17.87 -32.89 24.75
N PRO A 70 17.02 -32.65 23.73
CA PRO A 70 16.27 -31.41 23.61
C PRO A 70 15.16 -31.34 24.67
N THR A 71 14.77 -30.13 25.06
CA THR A 71 13.49 -29.90 25.74
C THR A 71 12.34 -29.82 24.72
N VAL A 72 11.09 -29.98 25.16
CA VAL A 72 9.92 -29.74 24.30
C VAL A 72 9.95 -28.31 23.72
N MET A 73 10.31 -27.31 24.53
CA MET A 73 10.50 -25.92 24.11
C MET A 73 11.56 -25.80 23.02
N ALA A 74 12.72 -26.47 23.16
CA ALA A 74 13.76 -26.45 22.14
C ALA A 74 13.27 -26.98 20.79
N LEU A 75 12.53 -28.10 20.79
CA LEU A 75 11.96 -28.65 19.57
C LEU A 75 10.91 -27.72 18.95
N LYS A 76 10.04 -27.10 19.75
CA LYS A 76 9.05 -26.14 19.24
C LYS A 76 9.68 -24.88 18.64
N ILE A 77 10.73 -24.33 19.27
CA ILE A 77 11.48 -23.17 18.73
C ILE A 77 12.15 -23.53 17.40
N ILE A 78 12.80 -24.70 17.34
CA ILE A 78 13.44 -25.17 16.10
C ILE A 78 12.39 -25.40 15.01
N ASP A 79 11.26 -26.02 15.35
CA ASP A 79 10.14 -26.27 14.44
C ASP A 79 9.56 -25.00 13.86
N ASP A 80 9.30 -24.00 14.69
CA ASP A 80 8.73 -22.73 14.22
C ASP A 80 9.67 -22.02 13.24
N TYR A 81 10.98 -21.98 13.53
CA TYR A 81 11.95 -21.40 12.60
C TYR A 81 12.08 -22.22 11.32
N ARG A 82 12.28 -23.54 11.42
CA ARG A 82 12.59 -24.44 10.28
C ARG A 82 11.42 -24.67 9.34
N SER A 83 10.19 -24.66 9.85
CA SER A 83 8.98 -24.78 9.05
C SER A 83 8.58 -23.47 8.36
N SER A 84 9.19 -22.34 8.76
CA SER A 84 8.94 -21.05 8.14
C SER A 84 9.32 -21.05 6.66
N ALA A 85 8.64 -20.23 5.86
CA ALA A 85 9.00 -20.05 4.45
C ALA A 85 10.42 -19.47 4.29
N ARG A 86 10.90 -18.71 5.28
CA ARG A 86 12.23 -18.09 5.29
C ARG A 86 13.36 -19.11 5.36
N ALA A 87 13.17 -20.19 6.11
CA ALA A 87 14.15 -21.25 6.24
C ALA A 87 14.53 -21.88 4.89
N CYS A 88 13.55 -22.08 3.99
CA CYS A 88 13.78 -22.62 2.66
C CYS A 88 14.75 -21.78 1.79
N PHE A 89 14.90 -20.49 2.08
CA PHE A 89 15.79 -19.61 1.33
C PHE A 89 17.21 -19.57 1.89
N THR A 90 17.39 -19.92 3.16
CA THR A 90 18.69 -19.83 3.86
C THR A 90 19.44 -21.16 3.92
N GLU A 91 18.79 -22.26 3.55
CA GLU A 91 19.39 -23.59 3.46
C GLU A 91 20.54 -23.63 2.46
N GLU A 92 21.65 -24.25 2.89
CA GLU A 92 22.83 -24.40 2.06
C GLU A 92 22.61 -25.44 0.94
N LEU A 93 23.00 -25.06 -0.27
CA LEU A 93 22.92 -25.85 -1.49
C LEU A 93 24.29 -26.44 -1.81
N SER A 94 24.40 -27.75 -1.90
CA SER A 94 25.66 -28.47 -2.07
C SER A 94 25.91 -29.04 -3.46
N GLU A 95 24.86 -29.51 -4.12
CA GLU A 95 24.91 -29.96 -5.50
C GLU A 95 23.65 -29.50 -6.25
N ILE A 96 23.83 -28.97 -7.46
CA ILE A 96 22.75 -28.56 -8.36
C ILE A 96 22.90 -29.39 -9.64
N ARG A 97 21.89 -30.20 -9.97
CA ARG A 97 21.87 -31.05 -11.17
C ARG A 97 20.84 -30.53 -12.15
N LEU A 98 21.25 -30.35 -13.41
CA LEU A 98 20.33 -29.94 -14.47
C LEU A 98 19.77 -31.19 -15.17
N SER A 99 18.45 -31.27 -15.26
CA SER A 99 17.74 -32.34 -15.96
C SER A 99 16.98 -31.86 -17.21
N GLY A 100 16.82 -30.55 -17.41
CA GLY A 100 16.12 -29.96 -18.56
C GLY A 100 17.03 -29.49 -19.70
N GLY A 101 16.42 -29.27 -20.87
CA GLY A 101 17.09 -28.86 -22.11
C GLY A 101 17.27 -27.35 -22.31
N ASN A 102 16.77 -26.49 -21.40
CA ASN A 102 16.89 -25.03 -21.55
C ASN A 102 18.33 -24.55 -21.21
N PRO A 103 19.12 -24.08 -22.18
CA PRO A 103 20.51 -23.67 -21.98
C PRO A 103 20.65 -22.40 -21.14
N HIS A 104 19.60 -21.59 -21.02
CA HIS A 104 19.62 -20.34 -20.24
C HIS A 104 19.71 -20.60 -18.75
N ILE A 105 19.20 -21.73 -18.26
CA ILE A 105 19.33 -22.12 -16.85
C ILE A 105 20.82 -22.31 -16.50
N MET A 106 21.55 -23.04 -17.34
CA MET A 106 23.00 -23.25 -17.18
C MET A 106 23.76 -21.92 -17.29
N LYS A 107 23.37 -21.05 -18.22
CA LYS A 107 23.98 -19.73 -18.39
C LYS A 107 23.79 -18.86 -17.14
N ALA A 108 22.59 -18.83 -16.58
CA ALA A 108 22.28 -18.12 -15.35
C ALA A 108 23.10 -18.66 -14.16
N LEU A 109 23.13 -20.00 -14.01
CA LEU A 109 23.90 -20.65 -12.94
C LEU A 109 25.40 -20.33 -13.02
N LYS A 110 26.01 -20.47 -14.21
CA LYS A 110 27.43 -20.12 -14.42
C LYS A 110 27.71 -18.66 -14.11
N LYS A 111 26.81 -17.75 -14.51
CA LYS A 111 26.99 -16.33 -14.23
C LYS A 111 26.90 -16.04 -12.74
N TYR A 112 25.95 -16.67 -12.05
CA TYR A 112 25.85 -16.58 -10.60
C TYR A 112 27.14 -17.08 -9.92
N GLU A 113 27.67 -18.25 -10.30
CA GLU A 113 28.91 -18.80 -9.73
C GLU A 113 30.11 -17.88 -9.95
N GLU A 114 30.22 -17.27 -11.12
CA GLU A 114 31.25 -16.26 -11.44
C GLU A 114 31.15 -15.05 -10.49
N LEU A 115 29.94 -14.50 -10.33
CA LEU A 115 29.70 -13.34 -9.46
C LEU A 115 29.91 -13.68 -7.98
N LYS A 116 29.44 -14.85 -7.53
CA LYS A 116 29.67 -15.33 -6.16
C LYS A 116 31.16 -15.43 -5.86
N LYS A 117 31.95 -16.02 -6.77
CA LYS A 117 33.41 -16.13 -6.59
C LYS A 117 34.08 -14.76 -6.47
N ARG A 118 33.59 -13.76 -7.20
CA ARG A 118 34.16 -12.40 -7.20
C ARG A 118 33.71 -11.57 -6.00
N PHE A 119 32.46 -11.67 -5.61
CA PHE A 119 31.85 -10.76 -4.63
C PHE A 119 31.52 -11.44 -3.30
N SER A 120 31.22 -12.72 -3.22
CA SER A 120 30.82 -13.38 -1.97
C SER A 120 31.41 -14.79 -1.83
N PRO A 121 32.75 -14.95 -1.89
CA PRO A 121 33.38 -16.28 -1.91
C PRO A 121 33.16 -17.07 -0.62
N ASP A 122 33.09 -16.37 0.53
CA ASP A 122 33.00 -16.99 1.85
C ASP A 122 31.57 -17.19 2.36
N THR A 123 30.55 -16.81 1.58
CA THR A 123 29.15 -16.98 1.99
C THR A 123 28.61 -18.34 1.53
N PRO A 124 27.78 -19.03 2.35
CA PRO A 124 27.11 -20.25 1.92
C PRO A 124 26.32 -20.04 0.63
N ARG A 125 26.24 -21.06 -0.23
CA ARG A 125 25.40 -21.03 -1.42
C ARG A 125 23.96 -21.33 -1.01
N ASN A 126 23.03 -20.40 -1.19
CA ASN A 126 21.61 -20.61 -0.89
C ASN A 126 20.69 -19.80 -1.82
N ILE A 127 19.39 -20.10 -1.82
CA ILE A 127 18.41 -19.44 -2.71
C ILE A 127 18.33 -17.92 -2.43
N SER A 128 18.44 -17.52 -1.16
CA SER A 128 18.48 -16.09 -0.77
C SER A 128 19.64 -15.35 -1.44
N GLU A 129 20.82 -15.96 -1.46
CA GLU A 129 22.01 -15.36 -2.03
C GLU A 129 21.96 -15.32 -3.56
N ILE A 130 21.42 -16.35 -4.21
CA ILE A 130 21.15 -16.35 -5.66
C ILE A 130 20.18 -15.22 -6.02
N GLY A 131 19.03 -15.15 -5.34
CA GLY A 131 17.99 -14.18 -5.63
C GLY A 131 18.36 -12.73 -5.27
N LEU A 132 19.44 -12.50 -4.52
CA LEU A 132 19.92 -11.17 -4.13
C LEU A 132 21.32 -10.86 -4.66
N MET A 133 21.85 -11.69 -5.56
CA MET A 133 23.21 -11.56 -6.09
C MET A 133 23.39 -10.20 -6.80
N THR A 134 22.44 -9.79 -7.65
CA THR A 134 22.48 -8.51 -8.37
C THR A 134 22.58 -7.31 -7.42
N ARG A 135 21.74 -7.29 -6.38
CA ARG A 135 21.79 -6.30 -5.29
C ARG A 135 23.17 -6.28 -4.60
N ASN A 136 23.73 -7.45 -4.30
CA ASN A 136 25.03 -7.57 -3.63
C ASN A 136 26.18 -7.06 -4.51
N VAL A 137 26.11 -7.27 -5.82
CA VAL A 137 27.06 -6.71 -6.80
C VAL A 137 26.94 -5.19 -6.86
N ALA A 138 25.71 -4.68 -7.04
CA ALA A 138 25.45 -3.26 -7.15
C ALA A 138 25.95 -2.49 -5.91
N GLY A 139 25.76 -3.05 -4.72
CA GLY A 139 26.24 -2.45 -3.46
C GLY A 139 27.77 -2.44 -3.29
N ARG A 140 28.51 -3.19 -4.12
CA ARG A 140 29.98 -3.25 -4.10
C ARG A 140 30.63 -2.48 -5.25
N GLU A 141 29.98 -2.38 -6.41
CA GLU A 141 30.53 -1.72 -7.60
C GLU A 141 30.09 -0.25 -7.78
N LYS A 142 28.93 0.17 -7.24
CA LYS A 142 28.44 1.55 -7.38
C LYS A 142 28.58 2.34 -6.08
N GLU A 143 29.38 3.41 -6.11
CA GLU A 143 29.41 4.45 -5.05
C GLU A 143 28.13 5.29 -4.98
N SER A 144 27.14 5.08 -5.85
CA SER A 144 25.89 5.88 -5.90
C SER A 144 24.63 5.08 -5.61
N VAL A 145 24.73 3.78 -5.36
CA VAL A 145 23.60 2.92 -4.98
C VAL A 145 24.04 2.06 -3.80
N PHE A 146 23.90 2.61 -2.58
CA PHE A 146 24.39 1.96 -1.37
C PHE A 146 23.39 0.97 -0.78
N PHE A 147 23.60 -0.32 -1.05
CA PHE A 147 22.95 -1.41 -0.31
C PHE A 147 23.79 -1.76 0.93
N GLY A 148 23.51 -1.13 2.07
CA GLY A 148 24.21 -1.48 3.32
C GLY A 148 23.90 -2.92 3.75
N GLY A 149 24.83 -3.61 4.41
CA GLY A 149 24.76 -5.04 4.77
C GLY A 149 23.41 -5.53 5.33
N GLY A 150 22.54 -6.04 4.43
CA GLY A 150 21.19 -6.51 4.75
C GLY A 150 20.05 -5.46 4.65
N ARG A 151 20.26 -4.34 3.97
CA ARG A 151 19.28 -3.25 3.78
C ARG A 151 18.37 -3.53 2.56
N THR A 152 17.06 -3.38 2.75
CA THR A 152 16.02 -3.40 1.70
C THR A 152 15.67 -1.98 1.20
N GLN A 153 16.68 -1.12 1.08
CA GLN A 153 16.55 0.28 0.70
C GLN A 153 17.56 0.61 -0.41
N ALA A 154 17.15 1.44 -1.37
CA ALA A 154 18.02 1.99 -2.40
C ALA A 154 18.12 3.51 -2.26
N GLU A 155 19.26 4.07 -2.64
CA GLU A 155 19.41 5.51 -2.83
C GLU A 155 18.91 5.89 -4.23
N CYS A 156 18.18 6.98 -4.32
CA CYS A 156 17.47 7.44 -5.49
C CYS A 156 17.67 8.93 -5.64
N GLU A 157 17.64 9.42 -6.86
CA GLU A 157 17.78 10.85 -7.13
C GLU A 157 16.72 11.25 -8.15
N THR A 158 16.06 12.37 -7.88
CA THR A 158 15.16 12.97 -8.86
C THR A 158 15.59 14.40 -9.15
N PHE A 159 15.04 14.95 -10.23
CA PHE A 159 15.25 16.33 -10.64
C PHE A 159 13.98 17.13 -10.33
N ASP A 160 14.08 18.07 -9.40
CA ASP A 160 13.01 19.02 -9.11
C ASP A 160 13.44 20.42 -9.57
N LYS A 161 12.67 21.03 -10.49
CA LYS A 161 12.95 22.35 -11.09
C LYS A 161 14.41 22.54 -11.54
N GLY A 162 15.00 21.49 -12.13
CA GLY A 162 16.39 21.49 -12.61
C GLY A 162 17.46 21.29 -11.53
N LYS A 163 17.10 21.02 -10.27
CA LYS A 163 18.03 20.66 -9.19
C LYS A 163 17.95 19.16 -8.88
N ARG A 164 19.12 18.53 -8.70
CA ARG A 164 19.22 17.14 -8.24
C ARG A 164 18.92 17.08 -6.75
N VAL A 165 17.96 16.24 -6.35
CA VAL A 165 17.60 15.99 -4.95
C VAL A 165 17.71 14.49 -4.68
N GLY A 166 18.46 14.13 -3.64
CA GLY A 166 18.69 12.74 -3.21
C GLY A 166 17.65 12.28 -2.20
N TYR A 167 17.23 11.03 -2.34
CA TYR A 167 16.25 10.36 -1.48
C TYR A 167 16.61 8.87 -1.30
N TYR A 168 15.90 8.19 -0.41
CA TYR A 168 16.01 6.76 -0.18
C TYR A 168 14.68 6.05 -0.36
N SER A 169 14.59 5.06 -1.25
CA SER A 169 13.37 4.29 -1.52
C SER A 169 13.41 2.91 -0.87
N SER A 170 12.26 2.39 -0.43
CA SER A 170 12.15 1.06 0.15
C SER A 170 10.81 0.42 -0.19
N ILE A 171 10.84 -0.89 -0.41
CA ILE A 171 9.67 -1.71 -0.70
C ILE A 171 9.59 -2.79 0.37
N ILE A 172 8.41 -2.95 0.95
CA ILE A 172 8.15 -3.94 1.99
C ILE A 172 6.88 -4.67 1.61
N THR A 173 6.98 -5.96 1.37
CA THR A 173 5.81 -6.78 1.03
C THR A 173 5.59 -7.84 2.08
N LYS A 174 4.35 -7.93 2.55
CA LYS A 174 3.89 -8.89 3.54
C LYS A 174 2.72 -9.67 2.96
N TRP A 175 2.68 -10.94 3.33
CA TRP A 175 1.69 -11.91 2.89
C TRP A 175 1.13 -12.61 4.11
N ASP A 176 -0.17 -12.84 4.13
CA ASP A 176 -0.80 -13.61 5.19
C ASP A 176 -2.05 -14.34 4.69
N GLU A 177 -2.36 -15.47 5.33
CA GLU A 177 -3.71 -16.02 5.25
C GLU A 177 -4.63 -15.11 6.06
N ALA A 178 -5.45 -14.33 5.35
CA ALA A 178 -6.76 -13.87 5.83
C ALA A 178 -6.86 -12.94 7.07
N ASP A 179 -5.83 -12.72 7.89
CA ASP A 179 -5.84 -11.74 9.01
C ASP A 179 -5.14 -10.45 8.55
N LEU A 180 -5.71 -9.26 8.81
CA LEU A 180 -5.25 -7.92 8.38
C LEU A 180 -3.91 -7.48 8.99
N ARG A 181 -3.12 -8.46 9.40
CA ARG A 181 -1.77 -8.30 9.90
C ARG A 181 -0.82 -7.95 8.76
N ALA A 182 -1.02 -8.39 7.51
CA ALA A 182 -0.08 -8.09 6.42
C ALA A 182 0.16 -6.57 6.27
N GLU A 183 -0.90 -5.78 6.31
CA GLU A 183 -0.88 -4.32 6.24
C GLU A 183 -0.20 -3.69 7.43
N ARG A 184 -0.61 -4.11 8.63
CA ARG A 184 -0.03 -3.66 9.89
C ARG A 184 1.47 -3.92 9.92
N ARG A 185 1.89 -5.11 9.52
CA ARG A 185 3.29 -5.52 9.45
C ARG A 185 4.07 -4.68 8.45
N ALA A 186 3.51 -4.44 7.26
CA ALA A 186 4.15 -3.65 6.22
C ALA A 186 4.29 -2.19 6.66
N ALA A 187 3.28 -1.63 7.33
CA ALA A 187 3.28 -0.27 7.85
C ALA A 187 4.26 -0.05 9.01
N VAL A 188 4.29 -0.96 9.99
CA VAL A 188 5.27 -0.94 11.08
C VAL A 188 6.67 -1.02 10.51
N GLU A 189 6.93 -1.98 9.62
CA GLU A 189 8.24 -2.14 9.03
C GLU A 189 8.64 -0.89 8.22
N ALA A 190 7.75 -0.29 7.42
CA ALA A 190 8.01 0.96 6.69
C ALA A 190 8.46 2.11 7.58
N VAL A 191 7.87 2.25 8.77
CA VAL A 191 8.33 3.21 9.77
C VAL A 191 9.73 2.90 10.26
N LEU A 192 10.09 1.62 10.45
CA LEU A 192 11.46 1.22 10.76
C LEU A 192 12.45 1.60 9.65
N TYR A 193 11.98 1.70 8.40
CA TYR A 193 12.76 2.19 7.25
C TYR A 193 12.72 3.71 7.06
N GLY A 194 11.97 4.44 7.91
CA GLY A 194 12.02 5.90 8.00
C GLY A 194 11.00 6.66 7.14
N PHE A 195 10.08 5.98 6.44
CA PHE A 195 9.11 6.61 5.53
C PHE A 195 7.65 6.44 6.00
N GLU A 196 6.74 7.26 5.44
CA GLU A 196 5.29 7.07 5.65
C GLU A 196 4.79 5.93 4.76
N PRO A 197 4.15 4.89 5.30
CA PRO A 197 3.79 3.74 4.52
C PRO A 197 2.71 4.08 3.48
N GLN A 198 2.86 3.57 2.26
CA GLN A 198 1.87 3.63 1.18
C GLN A 198 1.51 2.21 0.77
N ALA A 199 0.25 1.80 0.82
CA ALA A 199 -0.10 0.38 0.64
C ALA A 199 -0.71 0.06 -0.72
N PHE A 200 -0.29 -1.07 -1.26
CA PHE A 200 -0.81 -1.64 -2.50
C PHE A 200 -1.21 -3.11 -2.27
N PHE A 201 -2.34 -3.50 -2.84
CA PHE A 201 -3.08 -4.74 -2.57
C PHE A 201 -3.38 -5.49 -3.85
N THR A 202 -3.42 -6.82 -3.75
CA THR A 202 -3.64 -7.69 -4.94
C THR A 202 -4.75 -8.72 -4.82
N ASP A 203 -5.15 -9.10 -3.61
CA ASP A 203 -6.09 -10.21 -3.40
C ASP A 203 -6.86 -9.99 -2.08
N ALA A 204 -8.09 -9.48 -2.18
CA ALA A 204 -9.02 -9.45 -1.05
C ALA A 204 -10.39 -9.94 -1.55
N ALA A 205 -10.68 -11.22 -1.32
CA ALA A 205 -11.94 -11.85 -1.72
C ALA A 205 -13.10 -11.55 -0.74
N ASP A 206 -12.80 -11.11 0.49
CA ASP A 206 -13.80 -10.86 1.53
C ASP A 206 -14.09 -9.37 1.71
N THR A 207 -15.29 -8.94 1.33
CA THR A 207 -15.71 -7.54 1.44
C THR A 207 -15.75 -7.02 2.88
N THR A 208 -15.94 -7.89 3.88
CA THR A 208 -15.98 -7.47 5.30
C THR A 208 -14.59 -7.05 5.78
N ARG A 209 -13.55 -7.74 5.30
CA ARG A 209 -12.16 -7.43 5.62
C ARG A 209 -11.64 -6.23 4.86
N MET A 210 -12.17 -6.00 3.67
CA MET A 210 -11.91 -4.77 2.92
C MET A 210 -12.38 -3.54 3.71
N ASP A 211 -13.50 -3.65 4.44
CA ASP A 211 -14.02 -2.57 5.28
C ASP A 211 -13.06 -2.28 6.47
N GLU A 212 -12.66 -3.33 7.22
CA GLU A 212 -11.66 -3.21 8.29
C GLU A 212 -10.30 -2.70 7.78
N PHE A 213 -9.89 -3.08 6.56
CA PHE A 213 -8.68 -2.57 5.91
C PHE A 213 -8.81 -1.08 5.56
N ASN A 214 -9.91 -0.69 4.91
CA ASN A 214 -10.14 0.70 4.55
C ASN A 214 -10.13 1.59 5.80
N GLU A 215 -10.73 1.13 6.90
CA GLU A 215 -10.62 1.77 8.22
C GLU A 215 -9.15 1.87 8.69
N TYR A 216 -8.37 0.80 8.53
CA TYR A 216 -6.96 0.79 8.89
C TYR A 216 -6.10 1.74 8.04
N ALA A 217 -6.21 1.68 6.71
CA ALA A 217 -5.49 2.52 5.76
C ALA A 217 -5.74 4.01 6.02
N GLU A 218 -6.97 4.36 6.37
CA GLU A 218 -7.36 5.71 6.78
C GLU A 218 -6.70 6.13 8.08
N SER A 219 -6.75 5.27 9.10
CA SER A 219 -6.10 5.53 10.38
C SER A 219 -4.60 5.82 10.20
N LEU A 220 -4.00 5.31 9.11
CA LEU A 220 -2.60 5.46 8.69
C LEU A 220 -2.35 6.53 7.62
N ALA A 221 -3.40 7.12 7.03
CA ALA A 221 -3.34 7.98 5.84
C ALA A 221 -2.49 7.40 4.68
N MET A 222 -2.70 6.12 4.42
CA MET A 222 -2.03 5.41 3.34
C MET A 222 -2.78 5.66 2.04
N ALA A 223 -2.05 5.92 0.96
CA ALA A 223 -2.63 5.62 -0.36
C ALA A 223 -2.84 4.12 -0.40
N ALA A 224 -4.04 3.70 -0.77
CA ALA A 224 -4.42 2.31 -0.92
C ALA A 224 -4.71 2.06 -2.39
N TYR A 225 -4.22 0.97 -2.97
CA TYR A 225 -4.48 0.65 -4.36
C TYR A 225 -4.80 -0.83 -4.48
N GLY A 226 -5.98 -1.16 -5.01
CA GLY A 226 -6.45 -2.54 -5.13
C GLY A 226 -6.37 -3.04 -6.56
N TYR A 227 -5.54 -4.05 -6.79
CA TYR A 227 -5.72 -5.00 -7.88
C TYR A 227 -6.45 -6.20 -7.30
N CYS A 228 -7.40 -6.80 -8.01
CA CYS A 228 -7.98 -8.09 -7.62
C CYS A 228 -8.01 -8.97 -8.87
N ARG A 229 -7.30 -10.10 -8.87
CA ARG A 229 -7.35 -11.06 -9.98
C ARG A 229 -7.50 -12.52 -9.54
N GLY A 230 -7.50 -12.81 -8.23
CA GLY A 230 -7.57 -14.17 -7.70
C GLY A 230 -8.85 -14.52 -6.93
N THR A 231 -9.11 -15.83 -6.81
CA THR A 231 -10.09 -16.43 -5.89
C THR A 231 -9.46 -16.91 -4.58
N GLU A 232 -8.15 -16.69 -4.41
CA GLU A 232 -7.39 -17.16 -3.24
C GLU A 232 -7.73 -16.35 -1.98
N LYS A 233 -7.64 -17.00 -0.81
CA LYS A 233 -7.91 -16.37 0.50
C LYS A 233 -6.70 -15.70 1.14
N THR A 234 -5.63 -15.46 0.37
CA THR A 234 -4.42 -14.81 0.84
C THR A 234 -4.50 -13.32 0.62
N VAL A 235 -4.06 -12.52 1.59
CA VAL A 235 -3.97 -11.06 1.48
C VAL A 235 -2.51 -10.67 1.37
N LYS A 236 -2.21 -9.85 0.36
CA LYS A 236 -0.90 -9.28 0.11
C LYS A 236 -0.95 -7.78 0.31
N ALA A 237 -0.08 -7.28 1.19
CA ALA A 237 0.11 -5.87 1.44
C ALA A 237 1.53 -5.47 1.06
N THR A 238 1.67 -4.41 0.26
CA THR A 238 2.98 -3.82 -0.02
C THR A 238 3.04 -2.39 0.46
N ALA A 239 3.92 -2.10 1.40
CA ALA A 239 4.31 -0.74 1.75
C ALA A 239 5.46 -0.25 0.87
N LEU A 240 5.28 0.89 0.20
CA LEU A 240 6.31 1.60 -0.56
C LEU A 240 6.52 2.98 0.06
N GLY A 241 7.75 3.49 -0.01
CA GLY A 241 7.95 4.91 0.22
C GLY A 241 9.37 5.38 -0.05
N ILE A 242 9.46 6.71 -0.13
CA ILE A 242 10.69 7.45 -0.28
C ILE A 242 10.89 8.29 0.99
N SER A 243 12.14 8.43 1.43
CA SER A 243 12.54 9.23 2.58
C SER A 243 13.73 10.11 2.22
N GLU A 244 13.77 11.34 2.75
CA GLU A 244 14.96 12.21 2.69
C GLU A 244 16.06 11.77 3.66
N ILE A 245 15.76 10.83 4.55
CA ILE A 245 16.66 10.32 5.60
C ILE A 245 16.91 8.82 5.38
N PRO A 246 18.15 8.33 5.49
CA PRO A 246 18.45 6.90 5.39
C PRO A 246 17.81 6.08 6.52
N ARG A 247 17.62 4.76 6.30
CA ARG A 247 17.01 3.82 7.25
C ARG A 247 17.48 4.04 8.68
N ILE A 248 16.52 4.20 9.59
CA ILE A 248 16.78 4.37 11.01
C ILE A 248 17.22 3.03 11.62
N GLY A 249 18.36 3.02 12.34
CA GLY A 249 18.87 1.84 13.03
C GLY A 249 19.24 0.67 12.11
N SER A 250 20.33 0.79 11.35
CA SER A 250 20.81 -0.25 10.41
C SER A 250 22.16 -0.90 10.76
N GLY A 251 22.67 -0.69 11.98
CA GLY A 251 23.91 -1.30 12.47
C GLY A 251 23.75 -2.76 12.91
N MET A 252 24.83 -3.54 12.79
CA MET A 252 24.88 -4.91 13.31
C MET A 252 25.07 -4.93 14.84
N PRO A 253 24.58 -5.98 15.52
CA PRO A 253 24.83 -6.16 16.95
C PRO A 253 26.32 -6.35 17.27
N ASP A 254 26.78 -5.79 18.38
CA ASP A 254 28.07 -6.12 19.01
C ASP A 254 27.84 -6.98 20.26
N MET A 255 28.90 -7.60 20.76
CA MET A 255 28.86 -8.34 22.02
C MET A 255 28.40 -7.45 23.19
N GLY A 256 27.40 -7.94 23.94
CA GLY A 256 26.86 -7.23 25.10
C GLY A 256 25.84 -6.14 24.78
N ASP A 257 25.55 -5.87 23.50
CA ASP A 257 24.39 -5.08 23.11
C ASP A 257 23.12 -5.71 23.64
N LYS A 258 22.15 -4.86 24.00
CA LYS A 258 20.92 -5.25 24.67
C LYS A 258 19.78 -5.41 23.68
N ILE A 259 18.92 -6.37 24.00
CA ILE A 259 17.68 -6.64 23.27
C ILE A 259 16.56 -6.03 24.11
N ILE A 260 15.86 -5.05 23.54
CA ILE A 260 14.69 -4.40 24.15
C ILE A 260 13.46 -4.78 23.34
N LEU A 261 12.41 -5.24 24.02
CA LEU A 261 11.08 -5.36 23.43
C LEU A 261 10.31 -4.06 23.68
N LEU A 262 9.70 -3.52 22.64
CA LEU A 262 8.86 -2.33 22.65
C LEU A 262 7.46 -2.71 22.15
N GLN A 263 6.42 -2.41 22.93
CA GLN A 263 5.03 -2.70 22.57
C GLN A 263 4.31 -1.44 22.08
N LEU A 264 3.68 -1.56 20.92
CA LEU A 264 2.78 -0.58 20.33
C LEU A 264 1.38 -0.81 20.90
N LYS A 265 0.84 0.15 21.65
CA LYS A 265 -0.47 0.00 22.31
C LYS A 265 -1.65 -0.12 21.33
N ASP A 266 -1.55 0.54 20.17
CA ASP A 266 -2.48 0.44 19.02
C ASP A 266 -1.72 0.87 17.75
N VAL A 267 -1.73 0.10 16.66
CA VAL A 267 -0.91 0.38 15.45
C VAL A 267 -1.60 1.38 14.50
N GLU A 268 -2.00 2.56 15.00
CA GLU A 268 -2.57 3.67 14.20
C GLU A 268 -1.48 4.68 13.75
N ARG A 269 -1.82 5.68 12.90
CA ARG A 269 -0.83 6.69 12.44
C ARG A 269 -0.21 7.40 13.62
N ALA A 270 -0.95 7.63 14.70
CA ALA A 270 -0.41 8.28 15.90
C ALA A 270 0.71 7.44 16.53
N ALA A 271 0.52 6.13 16.71
CA ALA A 271 1.56 5.25 17.25
C ALA A 271 2.73 5.06 16.27
N LEU A 272 2.45 4.95 14.97
CA LEU A 272 3.47 4.89 13.93
C LEU A 272 4.27 6.20 13.83
N THR A 273 3.63 7.34 14.00
CA THR A 273 4.27 8.67 14.05
C THR A 273 5.12 8.79 15.30
N SER A 274 4.59 8.40 16.46
CA SER A 274 5.33 8.30 17.72
C SER A 274 6.53 7.36 17.59
N LEU A 275 6.38 6.22 16.93
CA LEU A 275 7.47 5.26 16.69
C LEU A 275 8.52 5.87 15.77
N ARG A 276 8.11 6.51 14.67
CA ARG A 276 9.03 7.18 13.74
C ARG A 276 9.81 8.29 14.43
N GLN A 277 9.13 9.14 15.19
CA GLN A 277 9.74 10.24 15.92
C GLN A 277 10.65 9.71 17.05
N PHE A 278 10.21 8.69 17.77
CA PHE A 278 11.04 7.97 18.75
C PHE A 278 12.32 7.45 18.12
N LEU A 279 12.24 6.76 16.98
CA LEU A 279 13.39 6.21 16.28
C LEU A 279 14.32 7.33 15.78
N LYS A 280 13.75 8.43 15.25
CA LYS A 280 14.51 9.61 14.81
C LYS A 280 15.27 10.27 15.97
N GLU A 281 14.63 10.42 17.13
CA GLU A 281 15.25 11.00 18.33
C GLU A 281 16.23 10.05 19.02
N ALA A 282 15.94 8.75 19.04
CA ALA A 282 16.85 7.74 19.56
C ALA A 282 18.13 7.66 18.69
N GLY A 283 17.99 7.92 17.39
CA GLY A 283 19.08 8.06 16.43
C GLY A 283 20.04 6.87 16.47
N ILE A 284 21.33 7.16 16.63
CA ILE A 284 22.41 6.15 16.66
C ILE A 284 22.39 5.21 17.87
N SER A 285 21.51 5.44 18.85
CA SER A 285 21.40 4.59 20.05
C SER A 285 20.75 3.26 19.75
N VAL A 286 19.81 3.24 18.79
CA VAL A 286 19.18 2.03 18.26
C VAL A 286 20.01 1.58 17.08
N LYS A 287 20.71 0.45 17.25
CA LYS A 287 21.48 -0.17 16.17
C LYS A 287 20.57 -0.87 15.18
N ARG A 288 19.54 -1.56 15.66
CA ARG A 288 18.60 -2.28 14.81
C ARG A 288 17.19 -2.22 15.37
N ALA A 289 16.20 -2.08 14.50
CA ALA A 289 14.79 -2.28 14.84
C ALA A 289 14.24 -3.39 13.95
N ILE A 290 13.51 -4.33 14.56
CA ILE A 290 13.00 -5.55 13.90
C ILE A 290 11.52 -5.69 14.24
N ASN A 291 10.70 -5.87 13.21
CA ASN A 291 9.30 -6.22 13.36
C ASN A 291 9.19 -7.71 13.73
N ASN A 292 8.45 -8.05 14.80
CA ASN A 292 8.32 -9.43 15.33
C ASN A 292 7.14 -10.20 14.72
N ASP A 293 6.77 -9.87 13.48
CA ASP A 293 5.58 -10.38 12.81
C ASP A 293 5.57 -11.88 12.53
N VAL A 294 6.75 -12.47 12.41
CA VAL A 294 6.97 -13.91 12.28
C VAL A 294 7.37 -14.56 13.61
N GLY A 295 7.24 -13.87 14.74
CA GLY A 295 7.68 -14.33 16.06
C GLY A 295 8.96 -13.63 16.53
N PHE A 296 9.05 -13.36 17.84
CA PHE A 296 10.14 -12.61 18.46
C PHE A 296 11.53 -13.19 18.14
N LEU A 297 11.69 -14.49 18.33
CA LEU A 297 12.97 -15.16 18.14
C LEU A 297 13.40 -15.26 16.68
N ASN A 298 12.45 -15.40 15.75
CA ASN A 298 12.75 -15.58 14.33
C ASN A 298 13.48 -14.37 13.73
N GLY A 299 13.12 -13.15 14.15
CA GLY A 299 13.82 -11.92 13.76
C GLY A 299 15.27 -11.86 14.29
N LEU A 300 15.51 -12.37 15.50
CA LEU A 300 16.85 -12.43 16.11
C LEU A 300 17.71 -13.55 15.51
N PHE A 301 17.13 -14.72 15.24
CA PHE A 301 17.80 -15.79 14.49
C PHE A 301 18.17 -15.32 13.07
N ALA A 302 17.43 -14.42 12.44
CA ALA A 302 17.86 -13.89 11.14
C ALA A 302 19.18 -13.07 11.20
N LEU A 303 19.66 -12.69 12.38
CA LEU A 303 20.92 -11.96 12.56
C LEU A 303 22.15 -12.89 12.55
N ASN A 304 21.97 -14.19 12.81
CA ASN A 304 23.06 -15.17 12.91
C ASN A 304 24.11 -14.84 14.01
N TYR A 305 23.63 -14.41 15.17
CA TYR A 305 24.45 -14.23 16.38
C TYR A 305 23.84 -15.04 17.52
N GLY A 306 24.66 -15.53 18.46
CA GLY A 306 24.13 -16.09 19.70
C GLY A 306 23.74 -15.01 20.70
N PHE A 307 22.70 -15.29 21.47
CA PHE A 307 22.15 -14.35 22.43
C PHE A 307 21.51 -15.09 23.62
N ASP A 308 21.53 -14.42 24.77
CA ASP A 308 20.76 -14.81 25.94
C ASP A 308 19.46 -14.00 25.95
N ALA A 309 18.32 -14.64 26.16
CA ALA A 309 17.04 -14.00 26.43
C ALA A 309 16.55 -14.38 27.83
N ASP A 310 15.86 -13.45 28.50
CA ASP A 310 15.30 -13.64 29.84
C ASP A 310 13.81 -13.33 29.84
N VAL A 311 13.02 -14.27 30.35
CA VAL A 311 11.57 -14.15 30.43
C VAL A 311 11.10 -13.39 31.68
N SER A 312 11.98 -13.11 32.65
CA SER A 312 11.54 -12.53 33.94
C SER A 312 10.96 -11.11 33.83
N GLU A 313 11.29 -10.39 32.77
CA GLU A 313 10.87 -8.99 32.55
C GLU A 313 9.71 -8.87 31.54
N THR A 314 9.08 -9.99 31.16
CA THR A 314 8.01 -10.00 30.14
C THR A 314 6.61 -9.81 30.72
N GLU A 315 6.44 -9.90 32.04
CA GLU A 315 5.15 -9.74 32.72
C GLU A 315 4.50 -8.38 32.39
N ILE A 316 5.30 -7.36 32.06
CA ILE A 316 4.81 -6.03 31.64
C ILE A 316 3.96 -6.06 30.36
N PHE A 317 4.03 -7.15 29.58
CA PHE A 317 3.28 -7.33 28.33
C PHE A 317 1.99 -8.14 28.53
N GLY A 318 1.67 -8.59 29.76
CA GLY A 318 0.40 -9.20 30.13
C GLY A 318 0.26 -10.71 29.85
N GLU A 319 1.34 -11.42 29.51
CA GLU A 319 1.36 -12.86 29.18
C GLU A 319 2.45 -13.60 29.97
N THR A 320 2.38 -14.94 30.01
CA THR A 320 3.51 -15.73 30.51
C THR A 320 4.70 -15.59 29.56
N GLY A 321 5.91 -15.52 30.11
CA GLY A 321 7.09 -15.25 29.31
C GLY A 321 7.44 -16.34 28.30
N GLU A 322 6.94 -17.56 28.48
CA GLU A 322 7.08 -18.65 27.50
C GLU A 322 6.14 -18.49 26.29
N GLU A 323 4.91 -18.01 26.50
CA GLU A 323 3.92 -17.75 25.44
C GLU A 323 4.41 -16.63 24.50
N LEU A 324 4.94 -15.55 25.07
CA LEU A 324 5.47 -14.40 24.33
C LEU A 324 6.55 -14.79 23.28
N PHE A 325 7.32 -15.85 23.56
CA PHE A 325 8.43 -16.29 22.70
C PHE A 325 8.00 -17.26 21.59
N LEU A 326 6.84 -17.91 21.74
CA LEU A 326 6.30 -18.85 20.75
C LEU A 326 5.19 -18.23 19.90
N GLU A 327 4.55 -17.16 20.37
CA GLU A 327 3.47 -16.49 19.64
C GLU A 327 3.95 -15.42 18.65
N LYS A 328 3.13 -15.20 17.60
CA LYS A 328 3.35 -14.15 16.61
C LYS A 328 2.65 -12.87 17.04
N ARG A 329 3.44 -11.87 17.43
CA ARG A 329 2.96 -10.56 17.93
C ARG A 329 3.34 -9.44 16.96
N VAL A 330 2.33 -8.84 16.34
CA VAL A 330 2.51 -7.74 15.36
C VAL A 330 2.62 -6.37 16.01
N ASP A 331 2.31 -6.28 17.30
CA ASP A 331 2.40 -5.09 18.14
C ASP A 331 3.77 -4.95 18.83
N LEU A 332 4.66 -5.94 18.71
CA LEU A 332 5.99 -5.92 19.31
C LEU A 332 7.08 -5.58 18.29
N VAL A 333 7.96 -4.65 18.67
CA VAL A 333 9.17 -4.29 17.94
C VAL A 333 10.39 -4.62 18.80
N THR A 334 11.34 -5.34 18.23
CA THR A 334 12.63 -5.63 18.88
C THR A 334 13.63 -4.54 18.53
N LEU A 335 14.23 -3.92 19.54
CA LEU A 335 15.31 -2.96 19.41
C LEU A 335 16.63 -3.56 19.89
N VAL A 336 17.65 -3.46 19.05
CA VAL A 336 19.05 -3.74 19.43
C VAL A 336 19.70 -2.42 19.83
N VAL A 337 20.09 -2.31 21.09
CA VAL A 337 20.54 -1.06 21.71
C VAL A 337 21.94 -1.22 22.27
N ARG A 338 22.79 -0.20 22.04
CA ARG A 338 24.15 -0.17 22.61
C ARG A 338 24.08 -0.25 24.14
N ARG A 339 24.92 -1.08 24.75
CA ARG A 339 24.93 -1.32 26.22
C ARG A 339 24.88 -0.05 27.06
N GLY A 340 25.64 0.99 26.70
CA GLY A 340 25.70 2.26 27.42
C GLY A 340 24.52 3.22 27.20
N ARG A 341 23.59 2.89 26.30
CA ARG A 341 22.49 3.79 25.87
C ARG A 341 21.09 3.30 26.28
N VAL A 342 21.00 2.17 26.96
CA VAL A 342 19.72 1.56 27.38
C VAL A 342 18.85 2.52 28.17
N LYS A 343 19.40 3.20 29.19
CA LYS A 343 18.64 4.16 30.02
C LYS A 343 18.04 5.30 29.19
N GLN A 344 18.80 5.82 28.22
CA GLN A 344 18.35 6.88 27.33
C GLN A 344 17.19 6.40 26.44
N VAL A 345 17.29 5.19 25.88
CA VAL A 345 16.23 4.62 25.04
C VAL A 345 14.96 4.35 25.85
N LEU A 346 15.07 3.78 27.05
CA LEU A 346 13.91 3.54 27.93
C LEU A 346 13.22 4.84 28.40
N ALA A 347 13.98 5.92 28.62
CA ALA A 347 13.37 7.22 28.91
C ALA A 347 12.57 7.77 27.71
N LEU A 348 13.08 7.58 26.50
CA LEU A 348 12.37 7.94 25.27
C LEU A 348 11.10 7.09 25.09
N THR A 349 11.13 5.78 25.40
CA THR A 349 9.92 4.94 25.27
C THR A 349 8.79 5.46 26.18
N SER A 350 9.11 5.89 27.40
CA SER A 350 8.13 6.52 28.30
C SER A 350 7.60 7.85 27.77
N LYS A 351 8.45 8.71 27.16
CA LYS A 351 8.05 9.97 26.52
C LYS A 351 7.00 9.76 25.43
N TYR A 352 7.12 8.69 24.66
CA TYR A 352 6.18 8.34 23.57
C TYR A 352 5.08 7.36 23.98
N GLY A 353 4.98 7.02 25.27
CA GLY A 353 3.90 6.19 25.82
C GLY A 353 4.00 4.69 25.52
N PHE A 354 5.17 4.21 25.10
CA PHE A 354 5.42 2.79 24.82
C PHE A 354 5.75 2.01 26.10
N ALA A 355 5.26 0.76 26.19
CA ALA A 355 5.77 -0.20 27.16
C ALA A 355 7.05 -0.84 26.59
N ALA A 356 8.10 -0.93 27.39
CA ALA A 356 9.36 -1.52 26.95
C ALA A 356 10.14 -2.19 28.09
N ALA A 357 10.78 -3.31 27.78
CA ALA A 357 11.63 -4.07 28.71
C ALA A 357 12.91 -4.58 28.04
N VAL A 358 13.98 -4.68 28.83
CA VAL A 358 15.23 -5.34 28.40
C VAL A 358 15.06 -6.84 28.60
N VAL A 359 14.99 -7.59 27.51
CA VAL A 359 14.71 -9.03 27.53
C VAL A 359 15.89 -9.89 27.13
N GLY A 360 17.06 -9.30 26.88
CA GLY A 360 18.21 -10.10 26.49
C GLY A 360 19.47 -9.32 26.15
N ARG A 361 20.48 -10.06 25.69
CA ARG A 361 21.77 -9.53 25.22
C ARG A 361 22.43 -10.45 24.19
N PHE A 362 23.19 -9.86 23.28
CA PHE A 362 24.07 -10.61 22.39
C PHE A 362 25.32 -11.13 23.12
N THR A 363 25.77 -12.31 22.73
CA THR A 363 26.93 -12.99 23.33
C THR A 363 27.90 -13.48 22.25
N SER A 364 29.11 -13.87 22.65
CA SER A 364 30.10 -14.48 21.75
C SER A 364 29.86 -15.97 21.48
N ARG A 365 28.90 -16.60 22.16
CA ARG A 365 28.61 -18.03 22.00
C ARG A 365 27.82 -18.25 20.72
N ALA A 366 28.03 -19.38 20.05
CA ALA A 366 27.20 -19.81 18.93
C ALA A 366 25.93 -20.53 19.41
N SER A 367 25.25 -19.98 20.43
CA SER A 367 24.07 -20.59 21.04
C SER A 367 23.03 -19.55 21.44
N PHE A 368 21.77 -19.93 21.35
CA PHE A 368 20.65 -19.25 22.00
C PHE A 368 20.38 -19.87 23.37
N ARG A 369 20.17 -19.04 24.39
CA ARG A 369 19.74 -19.50 25.72
C ARG A 369 18.53 -18.72 26.20
N LEU A 370 17.54 -19.44 26.71
CA LEU A 370 16.38 -18.86 27.39
C LEU A 370 16.56 -19.02 28.89
N MET A 371 16.45 -17.92 29.60
CA MET A 371 16.65 -17.82 31.05
C MET A 371 15.37 -17.34 31.73
N ASN A 372 15.20 -17.66 33.01
CA ASN A 372 14.22 -17.03 33.89
C ASN A 372 14.89 -16.67 35.21
N LYS A 373 14.97 -15.37 35.55
CA LYS A 373 15.63 -14.89 36.78
C LYS A 373 17.05 -15.45 36.93
N GLY A 374 17.76 -15.61 35.81
CA GLY A 374 19.11 -16.17 35.76
C GLY A 374 19.23 -17.70 35.74
N ALA A 375 18.14 -18.47 35.86
CA ALA A 375 18.14 -19.93 35.69
C ALA A 375 17.94 -20.31 34.21
N GLU A 376 18.70 -21.29 33.70
CA GLU A 376 18.62 -21.71 32.29
C GLU A 376 17.43 -22.64 32.07
N LEU A 377 16.47 -22.22 31.25
CA LEU A 377 15.30 -23.03 30.86
C LEU A 377 15.61 -23.94 29.67
N THR A 378 16.30 -23.41 28.66
CA THR A 378 16.72 -24.18 27.49
C THR A 378 17.90 -23.53 26.79
N SER A 379 18.69 -24.35 26.08
CA SER A 379 19.86 -23.94 25.31
C SER A 379 19.85 -24.65 23.96
N ILE A 380 20.04 -23.89 22.90
CA ILE A 380 20.00 -24.38 21.52
C ILE A 380 21.25 -23.89 20.81
N ASP A 381 22.01 -24.82 20.22
CA ASP A 381 23.11 -24.48 19.32
C ASP A 381 22.54 -23.84 18.05
N MET A 382 23.13 -22.74 17.59
CA MET A 382 22.68 -22.06 16.37
C MET A 382 22.77 -22.97 15.14
N ALA A 383 23.68 -23.95 15.11
CA ALA A 383 23.74 -24.96 14.05
C ALA A 383 22.46 -25.82 13.98
N ALA A 384 21.81 -26.08 15.12
CA ALA A 384 20.52 -26.75 15.20
C ALA A 384 19.36 -25.89 14.67
N ILE A 385 19.56 -24.59 14.47
CA ILE A 385 18.57 -23.70 13.86
C ILE A 385 18.74 -23.68 12.32
N TYR A 386 19.97 -23.52 11.80
CA TYR A 386 20.24 -23.19 10.39
C TYR A 386 20.54 -24.33 9.41
N TYR A 387 20.35 -25.59 9.78
CA TYR A 387 20.67 -26.75 8.93
C TYR A 387 22.16 -26.99 8.62
N ALA A 388 23.10 -26.41 9.38
CA ALA A 388 24.53 -26.34 9.02
C ALA A 388 25.27 -27.69 8.87
N ASP A 389 24.72 -28.81 9.35
CA ASP A 389 25.39 -30.13 9.39
C ASP A 389 24.59 -31.26 8.70
N TYR A 390 23.60 -30.95 7.85
CA TYR A 390 22.77 -31.98 7.21
C TYR A 390 23.12 -32.22 5.74
N ASP A 391 23.24 -33.50 5.39
CA ASP A 391 23.59 -34.01 4.06
C ASP A 391 22.51 -33.60 3.03
N PHE A 392 22.78 -32.50 2.35
CA PHE A 392 22.69 -32.29 0.89
C PHE A 392 21.45 -32.85 0.16
N ARG A 393 20.53 -31.95 -0.22
CA ARG A 393 19.45 -32.27 -1.18
C ARG A 393 19.92 -31.99 -2.62
N ASN A 394 19.89 -33.03 -3.45
CA ASN A 394 20.05 -32.89 -4.90
C ASN A 394 18.82 -32.19 -5.49
N TYR A 395 19.04 -31.09 -6.21
CA TYR A 395 17.98 -30.40 -6.94
C TYR A 395 18.07 -30.72 -8.42
N ASN A 396 16.99 -31.28 -8.98
CA ASN A 396 16.81 -31.46 -10.40
C ASN A 396 16.08 -30.23 -10.97
N LEU A 397 16.72 -29.50 -11.88
CA LEU A 397 16.14 -28.35 -12.59
C LEU A 397 15.66 -28.75 -13.98
N GLY A 398 14.59 -28.12 -14.49
CA GLY A 398 14.11 -28.32 -15.85
C GLY A 398 12.88 -29.21 -15.94
N SER A 399 11.76 -28.65 -15.50
CA SER A 399 10.43 -29.24 -15.68
C SER A 399 10.06 -29.35 -17.17
N VAL A 400 9.28 -30.38 -17.53
CA VAL A 400 8.77 -30.58 -18.89
C VAL A 400 7.92 -29.36 -19.29
N SER A 401 8.18 -28.81 -20.48
CA SER A 401 7.43 -27.68 -21.03
C SER A 401 5.93 -28.01 -21.06
N GLU A 402 5.13 -27.28 -20.30
CA GLU A 402 3.69 -27.28 -20.51
C GLU A 402 3.39 -26.46 -21.77
N PRO A 403 2.60 -26.97 -22.72
CA PRO A 403 2.21 -26.21 -23.89
C PRO A 403 1.46 -24.95 -23.44
N TYR A 404 1.79 -23.80 -24.05
CA TYR A 404 0.99 -22.59 -23.88
C TYR A 404 -0.47 -22.93 -24.17
N LYS A 405 -1.39 -22.64 -23.24
CA LYS A 405 -2.81 -22.63 -23.54
C LYS A 405 -3.08 -21.43 -24.44
N ILE A 406 -2.97 -21.65 -25.74
CA ILE A 406 -3.40 -20.70 -26.77
C ILE A 406 -4.93 -20.69 -26.72
N ILE A 407 -5.51 -19.58 -26.26
CA ILE A 407 -6.93 -19.31 -26.45
C ILE A 407 -7.06 -18.86 -27.90
N SER A 408 -7.83 -19.60 -28.72
CA SER A 408 -8.09 -19.16 -30.10
C SER A 408 -8.81 -17.80 -30.07
N ALA A 409 -8.49 -16.89 -31.00
CA ALA A 409 -9.16 -15.59 -31.11
C ALA A 409 -10.66 -15.69 -31.42
N GLU A 410 -11.14 -16.89 -31.76
CA GLU A 410 -12.54 -17.21 -32.03
C GLU A 410 -13.29 -17.72 -30.79
N ALA A 411 -12.59 -18.00 -29.68
CA ALA A 411 -13.19 -18.33 -28.39
C ALA A 411 -13.81 -17.08 -27.76
N ASP A 412 -14.94 -16.65 -28.34
CA ASP A 412 -15.86 -15.58 -27.96
C ASP A 412 -15.14 -14.38 -27.31
N LEU A 413 -15.03 -13.25 -28.02
CA LEU A 413 -14.55 -11.97 -27.48
C LEU A 413 -15.16 -11.68 -26.08
N LYS A 414 -16.40 -12.13 -25.84
CA LYS A 414 -17.09 -12.12 -24.54
C LYS A 414 -16.41 -12.93 -23.44
N SER A 415 -15.83 -14.09 -23.75
CA SER A 415 -15.06 -14.94 -22.83
C SER A 415 -13.71 -14.32 -22.47
N MET A 416 -13.00 -13.73 -23.43
CA MET A 416 -11.72 -13.04 -23.23
C MET A 416 -11.89 -11.74 -22.43
N LEU A 417 -13.04 -11.07 -22.56
CA LEU A 417 -13.33 -9.80 -21.91
C LEU A 417 -13.97 -9.92 -20.51
N LYS A 418 -14.19 -11.14 -20.00
CA LYS A 418 -14.78 -11.36 -18.65
C LYS A 418 -14.01 -10.68 -17.53
N ASN A 419 -12.70 -10.47 -17.71
CA ASN A 419 -11.78 -9.97 -16.69
C ASN A 419 -11.26 -8.55 -16.98
N VAL A 420 -11.72 -7.89 -18.05
CA VAL A 420 -11.29 -6.50 -18.35
C VAL A 420 -11.89 -5.55 -17.32
N GLY A 421 -11.02 -4.82 -16.63
CA GLY A 421 -11.42 -3.90 -15.57
C GLY A 421 -11.72 -4.60 -14.23
N ASP A 422 -11.25 -5.83 -14.03
CA ASP A 422 -11.30 -6.45 -12.71
C ASP A 422 -10.29 -5.78 -11.76
N VAL A 423 -10.82 -4.85 -10.97
CA VAL A 423 -10.11 -4.12 -9.93
C VAL A 423 -10.98 -4.20 -8.68
N GLY A 424 -10.33 -4.45 -7.53
CA GLY A 424 -11.02 -4.69 -6.27
C GLY A 424 -11.89 -3.52 -5.84
N ASP A 425 -12.81 -3.79 -4.92
CA ASP A 425 -13.71 -2.81 -4.30
C ASP A 425 -12.93 -1.84 -3.36
N MET A 426 -12.06 -0.98 -3.93
CA MET A 426 -11.23 -0.04 -3.18
C MET A 426 -11.27 1.37 -3.76
N ASN A 427 -11.55 2.37 -2.92
CA ASN A 427 -11.33 3.76 -3.27
C ASN A 427 -9.83 4.09 -3.22
N ALA A 428 -9.18 4.12 -4.39
CA ALA A 428 -7.74 4.36 -4.45
C ALA A 428 -7.29 5.77 -4.02
N CYS A 429 -8.22 6.71 -3.82
CA CYS A 429 -7.89 8.07 -3.40
C CYS A 429 -8.02 8.28 -1.89
N GLN A 430 -8.33 7.25 -1.10
CA GLN A 430 -8.58 7.35 0.34
C GLN A 430 -7.43 8.00 1.13
N GLY A 431 -6.18 7.77 0.73
CA GLY A 431 -4.98 8.38 1.32
C GLY A 431 -4.63 9.78 0.81
N GLY A 432 -5.38 10.35 -0.13
CA GLY A 432 -5.17 11.70 -0.67
C GLY A 432 -3.91 11.91 -1.52
N LYS A 433 -3.12 10.86 -1.76
CA LYS A 433 -1.80 10.92 -2.43
C LYS A 433 -1.79 10.33 -3.84
N THR A 434 -2.92 9.93 -4.37
CA THR A 434 -3.00 9.18 -5.64
C THR A 434 -2.88 10.09 -6.85
N VAL A 435 -1.97 9.74 -7.75
CA VAL A 435 -1.66 10.49 -8.99
C VAL A 435 -2.34 9.84 -10.20
N VAL A 436 -2.30 8.51 -10.28
CA VAL A 436 -2.98 7.71 -11.30
C VAL A 436 -3.99 6.82 -10.59
N GLY A 437 -5.28 7.00 -10.87
CA GLY A 437 -6.36 6.22 -10.28
C GLY A 437 -6.36 4.76 -10.74
N THR A 438 -7.11 3.90 -10.05
CA THR A 438 -7.33 2.48 -10.42
C THR A 438 -7.99 2.34 -11.77
N LEU A 439 -8.96 3.21 -12.02
CA LEU A 439 -9.70 3.30 -13.25
C LEU A 439 -9.50 4.68 -13.86
N LEU A 440 -9.38 4.70 -15.18
CA LEU A 440 -9.02 5.86 -15.97
C LEU A 440 -10.17 6.21 -16.94
N GLY A 441 -10.15 7.46 -17.40
CA GLY A 441 -11.10 8.00 -18.37
C GLY A 441 -12.41 8.49 -17.79
N VAL A 442 -13.23 9.14 -18.63
CA VAL A 442 -14.47 9.81 -18.25
C VAL A 442 -15.52 8.87 -17.63
N SER A 443 -15.47 7.59 -17.99
CA SER A 443 -16.37 6.55 -17.49
C SER A 443 -15.76 5.65 -16.43
N GLN A 444 -14.48 5.85 -16.10
CA GLN A 444 -13.75 5.07 -15.11
C GLN A 444 -13.85 3.56 -15.42
N ASN A 445 -13.44 3.17 -16.63
CA ASN A 445 -13.54 1.79 -17.13
C ASN A 445 -12.21 1.24 -17.67
N THR A 446 -11.18 2.07 -17.80
CA THR A 446 -9.85 1.65 -18.23
C THR A 446 -8.99 1.34 -17.00
N ALA A 447 -8.58 0.10 -16.80
CA ALA A 447 -7.62 -0.23 -15.74
C ALA A 447 -6.25 0.40 -16.04
N SER A 448 -5.63 0.97 -15.01
CA SER A 448 -4.25 1.47 -15.09
C SER A 448 -3.25 0.31 -15.26
N GLU A 449 -2.06 0.62 -15.79
CA GLU A 449 -0.94 -0.33 -15.82
C GLU A 449 -0.21 -0.41 -14.47
N ALA A 450 -0.21 0.68 -13.71
CA ALA A 450 0.50 0.82 -12.45
C ALA A 450 -0.22 1.81 -11.52
N GLY A 451 -0.10 1.56 -10.21
CA GLY A 451 -0.55 2.48 -9.18
C GLY A 451 0.51 3.53 -8.96
N VAL A 452 0.15 4.81 -9.07
CA VAL A 452 1.10 5.92 -8.95
C VAL A 452 0.63 6.88 -7.87
N VAL A 453 1.53 7.22 -6.94
CA VAL A 453 1.23 8.02 -5.75
C VAL A 453 2.36 9.02 -5.45
N LYS A 454 2.02 10.15 -4.82
CA LYS A 454 3.00 11.09 -4.25
C LYS A 454 3.61 10.50 -2.97
N PRO A 455 4.95 10.60 -2.75
CA PRO A 455 5.60 10.13 -1.53
C PRO A 455 5.03 10.73 -0.24
N GLY A 456 4.63 12.00 -0.29
CA GLY A 456 3.97 12.75 0.79
C GLY A 456 3.16 13.91 0.22
N PHE A 457 2.48 14.66 1.10
CA PHE A 457 1.70 15.84 0.68
C PHE A 457 2.58 17.06 0.36
N SER A 458 3.79 17.13 0.92
CA SER A 458 4.75 18.22 0.72
C SER A 458 6.20 17.72 0.84
N GLY A 459 7.18 18.53 0.43
CA GLY A 459 8.62 18.25 0.57
C GLY A 459 9.27 17.46 -0.58
N PHE A 460 8.49 16.70 -1.35
CA PHE A 460 9.01 15.79 -2.40
C PHE A 460 8.92 16.34 -3.84
N GLY A 461 8.58 17.63 -4.02
CA GLY A 461 8.42 18.26 -5.33
C GLY A 461 7.54 17.45 -6.29
N ASN A 462 8.04 17.23 -7.51
CA ASN A 462 7.33 16.48 -8.54
C ASN A 462 7.52 14.95 -8.47
N ALA A 463 8.24 14.44 -7.45
CA ALA A 463 8.53 13.01 -7.35
C ALA A 463 7.25 12.16 -7.20
N VAL A 464 7.24 11.01 -7.84
CA VAL A 464 6.18 9.99 -7.75
C VAL A 464 6.77 8.61 -7.56
N ASN A 465 6.01 7.77 -6.86
CA ASN A 465 6.25 6.36 -6.71
C ASN A 465 5.23 5.59 -7.56
N ALA A 466 5.71 4.62 -8.33
CA ALA A 466 4.89 3.74 -9.12
C ALA A 466 5.12 2.28 -8.73
N VAL A 467 4.07 1.49 -8.80
CA VAL A 467 4.13 0.05 -8.57
C VAL A 467 3.25 -0.68 -9.55
N SER A 468 3.79 -1.78 -10.05
CA SER A 468 3.09 -2.70 -10.93
C SER A 468 3.18 -4.11 -10.36
N LEU A 469 2.27 -4.95 -10.81
CA LEU A 469 2.14 -6.33 -10.37
C LEU A 469 1.92 -7.23 -11.58
N ALA A 470 2.52 -8.41 -11.53
CA ALA A 470 2.33 -9.45 -12.52
C ALA A 470 1.98 -10.77 -11.85
N GLU A 471 0.87 -11.34 -12.31
CA GLU A 471 0.44 -12.70 -11.96
C GLU A 471 1.33 -13.75 -12.62
N PRO A 472 1.43 -14.96 -12.03
CA PRO A 472 2.27 -16.03 -12.55
C PRO A 472 1.91 -16.32 -14.01
N GLN A 473 2.92 -16.28 -14.88
CA GLN A 473 2.74 -16.64 -16.29
C GLN A 473 2.57 -18.16 -16.45
N THR A 474 1.82 -18.56 -17.48
CA THR A 474 1.59 -19.97 -17.83
C THR A 474 2.32 -20.34 -19.11
N GLY A 475 2.60 -21.62 -19.31
CA GLY A 475 3.36 -22.13 -20.47
C GLY A 475 4.88 -22.07 -20.29
N GLY A 476 5.61 -22.99 -20.93
CA GLY A 476 7.06 -23.12 -20.83
C GLY A 476 7.55 -23.74 -19.51
N ASP A 477 8.87 -23.84 -19.34
CA ASP A 477 9.49 -24.29 -18.09
C ASP A 477 9.37 -23.23 -16.97
N ILE A 478 9.71 -23.61 -15.72
CA ILE A 478 9.57 -22.71 -14.56
C ILE A 478 10.49 -21.50 -14.69
N PHE A 479 11.71 -21.69 -15.19
CA PHE A 479 12.67 -20.62 -15.41
C PHE A 479 12.11 -19.54 -16.36
N THR A 480 11.55 -19.96 -17.49
CA THR A 480 10.96 -19.09 -18.51
C THR A 480 9.72 -18.38 -17.98
N ARG A 481 8.87 -19.08 -17.21
CA ARG A 481 7.74 -18.47 -16.50
C ARG A 481 8.21 -17.39 -15.54
N ALA A 482 9.32 -17.62 -14.82
CA ALA A 482 9.88 -16.65 -13.90
C ALA A 482 10.35 -15.38 -14.63
N VAL A 483 11.10 -15.53 -15.72
CA VAL A 483 11.58 -14.43 -16.57
C VAL A 483 10.42 -13.62 -17.12
N ASN A 484 9.38 -14.27 -17.65
CA ASN A 484 8.23 -13.58 -18.25
C ASN A 484 7.33 -12.91 -17.21
N THR A 485 7.14 -13.53 -16.05
CA THR A 485 6.42 -12.91 -14.93
C THR A 485 7.16 -11.66 -14.46
N ALA A 486 8.49 -11.74 -14.36
CA ALA A 486 9.33 -10.60 -13.99
C ALA A 486 9.25 -9.47 -15.04
N LEU A 487 9.37 -9.81 -16.32
CA LEU A 487 9.31 -8.86 -17.43
C LEU A 487 7.96 -8.14 -17.49
N ASN A 488 6.83 -8.84 -17.31
CA ASN A 488 5.51 -8.22 -17.31
C ASN A 488 5.38 -7.10 -16.27
N ALA A 489 5.91 -7.30 -15.05
CA ALA A 489 5.88 -6.24 -14.04
C ALA A 489 6.76 -5.04 -14.46
N VAL A 490 7.96 -5.29 -14.98
CA VAL A 490 8.86 -4.24 -15.48
C VAL A 490 8.20 -3.43 -16.61
N MET A 491 7.64 -4.11 -17.61
CA MET A 491 7.08 -3.46 -18.79
C MET A 491 5.82 -2.64 -18.49
N LYS A 492 5.02 -2.99 -17.46
CA LYS A 492 3.92 -2.12 -16.98
C LYS A 492 4.43 -0.76 -16.47
N LEU A 493 5.56 -0.75 -15.76
CA LEU A 493 6.17 0.50 -15.30
C LEU A 493 6.79 1.28 -16.46
N VAL A 494 7.44 0.61 -17.41
CA VAL A 494 7.97 1.24 -18.63
C VAL A 494 6.84 1.88 -19.44
N ALA A 495 5.71 1.19 -19.62
CA ALA A 495 4.51 1.73 -20.28
C ALA A 495 3.88 2.91 -19.51
N THR A 496 4.13 3.01 -18.21
CA THR A 496 3.70 4.15 -17.39
C THR A 496 4.70 5.33 -17.48
N GLY A 497 5.84 5.17 -18.17
CA GLY A 497 6.88 6.21 -18.31
C GLY A 497 7.99 6.14 -17.27
N ILE A 498 8.04 5.09 -16.46
CA ILE A 498 9.13 4.89 -15.50
C ILE A 498 10.35 4.35 -16.26
N SER A 499 11.48 5.04 -16.13
CA SER A 499 12.76 4.57 -16.68
C SER A 499 13.11 3.18 -16.14
N ILE A 500 13.52 2.27 -17.02
CA ILE A 500 13.88 0.91 -16.63
C ILE A 500 15.00 0.88 -15.58
N TYR A 501 15.90 1.87 -15.59
CA TYR A 501 16.99 1.99 -14.63
C TYR A 501 16.54 2.43 -13.23
N ASN A 502 15.32 2.95 -13.10
CA ASN A 502 14.71 3.34 -11.83
C ASN A 502 13.81 2.24 -11.25
N ILE A 503 13.73 1.07 -11.90
CA ILE A 503 12.88 -0.04 -11.49
C ILE A 503 13.64 -0.98 -10.55
N GLN A 504 12.93 -1.44 -9.52
CA GLN A 504 13.37 -2.44 -8.57
C GLN A 504 12.33 -3.53 -8.47
N LEU A 505 12.80 -4.76 -8.26
CA LEU A 505 11.94 -5.93 -8.15
C LEU A 505 11.72 -6.32 -6.69
N ASN A 506 10.57 -6.93 -6.45
CA ASN A 506 10.30 -7.63 -5.21
C ASN A 506 9.58 -8.96 -5.53
N PRO A 507 10.34 -10.01 -5.83
CA PRO A 507 9.83 -11.35 -6.10
C PRO A 507 9.08 -11.85 -4.88
N ALA A 508 7.89 -12.42 -5.09
CA ALA A 508 7.11 -12.98 -4.01
C ALA A 508 6.76 -14.43 -4.30
N PHE A 509 7.20 -15.31 -3.42
CA PHE A 509 7.10 -16.75 -3.56
C PHE A 509 6.00 -17.28 -2.66
N LEU A 510 4.98 -17.85 -3.29
CA LEU A 510 3.95 -18.62 -2.59
C LEU A 510 4.38 -20.09 -2.59
N LEU A 511 4.52 -20.67 -1.41
CA LEU A 511 4.98 -22.04 -1.19
C LEU A 511 3.84 -22.91 -0.66
N PRO A 512 3.75 -24.20 -1.01
CA PRO A 512 2.82 -25.12 -0.36
C PRO A 512 3.09 -25.20 1.16
N GLU A 513 2.05 -25.37 1.99
CA GLU A 513 2.24 -25.66 3.43
C GLU A 513 3.01 -26.96 3.67
N GLY A 514 2.79 -27.97 2.82
CA GLY A 514 3.47 -29.27 2.90
C GLY A 514 4.86 -29.31 2.25
N SER A 515 5.39 -30.53 2.12
CA SER A 515 6.63 -30.78 1.36
C SER A 515 6.45 -30.46 -0.11
N PHE A 516 7.43 -29.82 -0.72
CA PHE A 516 7.47 -29.54 -2.15
C PHE A 516 8.89 -29.70 -2.70
N GLU A 517 9.02 -29.82 -4.02
CA GLU A 517 10.31 -29.89 -4.69
C GLU A 517 11.01 -28.52 -4.64
N ARG A 518 11.94 -28.35 -3.70
CA ARG A 518 12.73 -27.11 -3.55
C ARG A 518 13.55 -26.74 -4.80
N GLY A 519 13.80 -27.69 -5.71
CA GLY A 519 14.41 -27.42 -7.03
C GLY A 519 13.57 -26.46 -7.88
N LYS A 520 12.24 -26.54 -7.80
CA LYS A 520 11.32 -25.60 -8.48
C LYS A 520 11.48 -24.17 -7.97
N LEU A 521 11.67 -24.02 -6.64
CA LEU A 521 11.92 -22.72 -6.03
C LEU A 521 13.25 -22.11 -6.49
N LEU A 522 14.30 -22.94 -6.56
CA LEU A 522 15.60 -22.55 -7.10
C LEU A 522 15.50 -22.13 -8.58
N GLU A 523 14.70 -22.84 -9.39
CA GLU A 523 14.49 -22.50 -10.80
C GLU A 523 13.83 -21.13 -10.98
N TYR A 524 12.80 -20.79 -10.17
CA TYR A 524 12.23 -19.45 -10.17
C TYR A 524 13.24 -18.37 -9.77
N ALA A 525 14.02 -18.61 -8.72
CA ALA A 525 15.03 -17.64 -8.26
C ALA A 525 16.12 -17.39 -9.32
N LEU A 526 16.55 -18.44 -10.02
CA LEU A 526 17.49 -18.32 -11.14
C LEU A 526 16.90 -17.54 -12.32
N GLY A 527 15.62 -17.74 -12.65
CA GLY A 527 14.96 -16.99 -13.73
C GLY A 527 14.81 -15.50 -13.41
N VAL A 528 14.48 -15.16 -12.15
CA VAL A 528 14.50 -13.75 -11.70
C VAL A 528 15.90 -13.16 -11.80
N PHE A 529 16.90 -13.83 -11.23
CA PHE A 529 18.31 -13.39 -11.30
C PHE A 529 18.78 -13.20 -12.75
N TYR A 530 18.37 -14.08 -13.66
CA TYR A 530 18.75 -13.99 -15.07
C TYR A 530 18.26 -12.70 -15.72
N LEU A 531 16.99 -12.36 -15.52
CA LEU A 531 16.41 -11.10 -16.01
C LEU A 531 17.06 -9.88 -15.35
N GLU A 532 17.27 -9.92 -14.04
CA GLU A 532 17.90 -8.82 -13.32
C GLU A 532 19.30 -8.51 -13.83
N ASN A 533 20.12 -9.54 -13.98
CA ASN A 533 21.48 -9.39 -14.50
C ASN A 533 21.46 -8.87 -15.95
N ALA A 534 20.49 -9.30 -16.77
CA ALA A 534 20.40 -8.88 -18.17
C ALA A 534 19.92 -7.42 -18.33
N LEU A 535 19.01 -6.97 -17.49
CA LEU A 535 18.42 -5.61 -17.54
C LEU A 535 19.07 -4.63 -16.55
N SER A 536 20.10 -5.06 -15.81
CA SER A 536 20.74 -4.27 -14.74
C SER A 536 19.77 -3.81 -13.64
N LEU A 537 18.79 -4.66 -13.33
CA LEU A 537 17.81 -4.47 -12.25
C LEU A 537 18.28 -5.16 -10.98
N ASN A 538 17.63 -4.83 -9.85
CA ASN A 538 17.93 -5.46 -8.56
C ASN A 538 16.64 -5.75 -7.78
N SER A 539 16.62 -6.89 -7.09
CA SER A 539 15.62 -7.17 -6.05
C SER A 539 16.03 -6.50 -4.74
N LEU A 540 15.12 -5.75 -4.10
CA LEU A 540 15.37 -5.21 -2.75
C LEU A 540 15.32 -6.30 -1.67
N GLY A 541 14.47 -7.29 -1.90
CA GLY A 541 14.18 -8.40 -1.01
C GLY A 541 13.31 -9.41 -1.74
N TYR A 542 12.75 -10.36 -0.99
CA TYR A 542 11.74 -11.26 -1.51
C TYR A 542 10.65 -11.47 -0.45
N GLY A 543 9.40 -11.55 -0.90
CA GLY A 543 8.27 -11.95 -0.07
C GLY A 543 8.12 -13.47 -0.07
N THR A 544 7.73 -14.05 1.06
CA THR A 544 7.45 -15.50 1.13
C THR A 544 6.20 -15.76 1.93
N ALA A 545 5.33 -16.64 1.45
CA ALA A 545 4.19 -17.15 2.19
C ALA A 545 4.02 -18.66 1.99
N ARG A 546 3.29 -19.27 2.93
CA ARG A 546 2.77 -20.63 2.78
C ARG A 546 1.28 -20.54 2.45
N SER A 547 0.76 -21.46 1.64
CA SER A 547 -0.67 -21.59 1.37
C SER A 547 -1.05 -23.07 1.21
N LYS A 548 -2.26 -23.40 1.69
CA LYS A 548 -2.90 -24.71 1.51
C LYS A 548 -3.48 -24.90 0.10
N ASP A 549 -3.71 -23.80 -0.63
CA ASP A 549 -4.43 -23.80 -1.90
C ASP A 549 -3.53 -24.15 -3.10
N ILE A 550 -2.21 -24.32 -2.88
CA ILE A 550 -1.25 -24.63 -3.93
C ILE A 550 -0.46 -25.91 -3.65
N SER A 551 -0.17 -26.67 -4.71
CA SER A 551 0.60 -27.92 -4.65
C SER A 551 2.05 -27.78 -5.14
N SER A 552 2.39 -26.64 -5.75
CA SER A 552 3.73 -26.32 -6.27
C SER A 552 4.05 -24.85 -6.03
N PRO A 553 5.34 -24.47 -5.82
CA PRO A 553 5.73 -23.07 -5.71
C PRO A 553 5.24 -22.23 -6.88
N GLN A 554 4.83 -21.00 -6.59
CA GLN A 554 4.46 -19.98 -7.57
C GLN A 554 5.23 -18.68 -7.31
N LEU A 555 5.50 -17.94 -8.39
CA LEU A 555 6.11 -16.61 -8.34
C LEU A 555 5.08 -15.56 -8.78
N ARG A 556 4.80 -14.60 -7.89
CA ARG A 556 4.22 -13.30 -8.29
C ARG A 556 5.34 -12.28 -8.36
N MET A 557 5.33 -11.41 -9.37
CA MET A 557 6.28 -10.31 -9.44
C MET A 557 5.62 -9.00 -9.05
N GLN A 558 6.33 -8.25 -8.21
CA GLN A 558 6.09 -6.83 -8.04
C GLN A 558 7.29 -6.06 -8.55
N ALA A 559 7.02 -4.98 -9.27
CA ALA A 559 8.03 -4.01 -9.61
C ALA A 559 7.61 -2.66 -9.05
N THR A 560 8.58 -1.89 -8.56
CA THR A 560 8.36 -0.48 -8.20
C THR A 560 9.37 0.37 -8.92
N GLY A 561 9.03 1.62 -9.17
CA GLY A 561 10.00 2.60 -9.59
C GLY A 561 9.56 3.99 -9.21
N TYR A 562 10.44 4.94 -9.51
CA TYR A 562 10.24 6.34 -9.20
C TYR A 562 10.53 7.19 -10.43
N SER A 563 9.84 8.33 -10.51
CA SER A 563 10.01 9.31 -11.58
C SER A 563 9.52 10.68 -11.14
N GLY A 564 9.56 11.66 -12.05
CA GLY A 564 8.76 12.88 -11.93
C GLY A 564 7.37 12.67 -12.54
N ASP A 565 6.34 13.34 -12.01
CA ASP A 565 4.98 13.30 -12.54
C ASP A 565 4.86 13.68 -14.02
N GLY A 566 5.69 14.61 -14.50
CA GLY A 566 5.76 15.04 -15.90
C GLY A 566 6.26 13.96 -16.87
N ALA A 567 6.91 12.90 -16.40
CA ALA A 567 7.39 11.80 -17.25
C ALA A 567 6.36 10.66 -17.42
N LEU A 568 5.20 10.77 -16.78
CA LEU A 568 4.18 9.72 -16.79
C LEU A 568 3.42 9.69 -18.12
N ILE A 569 3.33 8.51 -18.71
CA ILE A 569 2.59 8.23 -19.95
C ILE A 569 1.15 7.81 -19.62
N ASP A 570 0.18 8.27 -20.40
CA ASP A 570 -1.22 7.91 -20.21
C ASP A 570 -1.52 6.49 -20.71
N GLY A 571 -2.36 5.76 -19.97
CA GLY A 571 -2.85 4.44 -20.35
C GLY A 571 -4.19 4.47 -21.11
N ILE A 572 -4.74 5.64 -21.42
CA ILE A 572 -6.01 5.82 -22.13
C ILE A 572 -5.71 6.31 -23.55
N PHE A 573 -6.42 5.77 -24.55
CA PHE A 573 -6.33 6.30 -25.90
C PHE A 573 -7.32 7.44 -26.14
N LYS A 574 -7.03 8.31 -27.11
CA LYS A 574 -7.92 9.40 -27.55
C LYS A 574 -8.32 9.20 -29.01
N SER A 575 -9.42 9.83 -29.41
CA SER A 575 -9.90 9.78 -30.80
C SER A 575 -8.83 10.30 -31.75
N GLY A 576 -8.66 9.63 -32.89
CA GLY A 576 -7.63 9.92 -33.88
C GLY A 576 -6.28 9.23 -33.63
N TYR A 577 -6.05 8.65 -32.44
CA TYR A 577 -4.79 7.96 -32.17
C TYR A 577 -4.60 6.75 -33.10
N LYS A 578 -3.41 6.66 -33.69
CA LYS A 578 -2.94 5.50 -34.44
C LYS A 578 -2.21 4.57 -33.49
N ILE A 579 -2.67 3.32 -33.40
CA ILE A 579 -2.12 2.34 -32.47
C ILE A 579 -1.21 1.37 -33.20
N TYR A 580 -0.02 1.20 -32.66
CA TYR A 580 1.01 0.30 -33.17
C TYR A 580 1.36 -0.74 -32.09
N LYS A 581 1.63 -1.97 -32.50
CA LYS A 581 2.16 -3.02 -31.63
C LYS A 581 3.67 -3.10 -31.83
N ILE A 582 4.41 -3.11 -30.72
CA ILE A 582 5.83 -3.47 -30.70
C ILE A 582 5.95 -4.88 -30.12
N GLY A 583 6.37 -5.83 -30.95
CA GLY A 583 6.62 -7.21 -30.55
C GLY A 583 8.00 -7.37 -29.93
N ILE A 584 8.11 -8.02 -28.77
CA ILE A 584 9.40 -8.36 -28.16
C ILE A 584 9.88 -9.69 -28.75
N PRO A 585 11.03 -9.72 -29.46
CA PRO A 585 11.59 -10.96 -29.99
C PRO A 585 11.92 -11.95 -28.86
N ARG A 586 11.66 -13.23 -29.12
CA ARG A 586 11.94 -14.35 -28.20
C ARG A 586 12.66 -15.46 -28.94
N ASP A 587 13.46 -16.23 -28.21
CA ASP A 587 14.07 -17.45 -28.75
C ASP A 587 13.13 -18.66 -28.64
N GLU A 588 13.62 -19.84 -29.07
CA GLU A 588 12.89 -21.11 -29.06
C GLU A 588 12.44 -21.57 -27.66
N PHE A 589 13.06 -21.05 -26.59
CA PHE A 589 12.69 -21.34 -25.20
C PHE A 589 11.72 -20.30 -24.63
N GLY A 590 11.33 -19.29 -25.41
CA GLY A 590 10.45 -18.22 -24.97
C GLY A 590 11.15 -17.13 -24.16
N ILE A 591 12.49 -17.10 -24.16
CA ILE A 591 13.29 -16.07 -23.47
C ILE A 591 13.34 -14.80 -24.32
N PRO A 592 13.05 -13.61 -23.75
CA PRO A 592 13.01 -12.36 -24.50
C PRO A 592 14.39 -11.79 -24.80
N ASP A 593 14.52 -11.05 -25.90
CA ASP A 593 15.73 -10.29 -26.22
C ASP A 593 15.87 -9.05 -25.31
N PHE A 594 16.68 -9.19 -24.26
CA PHE A 594 16.93 -8.10 -23.32
C PHE A 594 17.62 -6.88 -23.93
N LYS A 595 18.42 -7.03 -25.00
CA LYS A 595 19.05 -5.87 -25.67
C LYS A 595 18.00 -5.07 -26.42
N PHE A 596 17.06 -5.75 -27.05
CA PHE A 596 15.90 -5.12 -27.68
C PHE A 596 15.07 -4.36 -26.64
N ILE A 597 14.77 -4.98 -25.49
CA ILE A 597 14.01 -4.36 -24.39
C ILE A 597 14.67 -3.08 -23.87
N LEU A 598 15.99 -3.09 -23.62
CA LEU A 598 16.70 -1.91 -23.13
C LEU A 598 16.64 -0.74 -24.12
N LYS A 599 16.77 -1.02 -25.43
CA LYS A 599 16.63 -0.01 -26.48
C LYS A 599 15.19 0.51 -26.56
N LEU A 600 14.21 -0.38 -26.49
CA LEU A 600 12.79 -0.03 -26.55
C LEU A 600 12.39 0.84 -25.36
N ALA A 601 12.80 0.48 -24.14
CA ALA A 601 12.52 1.27 -22.95
C ALA A 601 13.12 2.68 -23.04
N ALA A 602 14.36 2.80 -23.51
CA ALA A 602 14.98 4.11 -23.74
C ALA A 602 14.22 4.93 -24.80
N GLN A 603 13.82 4.31 -25.91
CA GLN A 603 13.04 4.97 -26.96
C GLN A 603 11.69 5.45 -26.45
N ILE A 604 11.00 4.66 -25.62
CA ILE A 604 9.74 5.04 -24.97
C ILE A 604 9.92 6.29 -24.09
N ASN A 605 10.93 6.32 -23.23
CA ASN A 605 11.16 7.47 -22.36
C ASN A 605 11.51 8.75 -23.15
N ILE A 606 12.30 8.64 -24.22
CA ILE A 606 12.62 9.76 -25.11
C ILE A 606 11.35 10.30 -25.78
N ASN A 607 10.57 9.42 -26.40
CA ASN A 607 9.38 9.83 -27.16
C ASN A 607 8.23 10.31 -26.27
N ALA A 608 8.19 9.88 -25.01
CA ALA A 608 7.29 10.45 -24.02
C ALA A 608 7.66 11.92 -23.70
N SER A 609 8.96 12.23 -23.62
CA SER A 609 9.44 13.59 -23.33
C SER A 609 9.32 14.55 -24.49
N THR A 610 9.31 14.04 -25.74
CA THR A 610 9.14 14.84 -26.97
C THR A 610 7.70 14.89 -27.47
N GLU A 611 6.74 14.39 -26.68
CA GLU A 611 5.30 14.33 -27.00
C GLU A 611 4.95 13.49 -28.25
N ASN A 612 5.87 12.68 -28.78
CA ASN A 612 5.57 11.75 -29.88
C ASN A 612 4.78 10.51 -29.39
N LEU A 613 5.10 10.00 -28.21
CA LEU A 613 4.39 8.90 -27.58
C LEU A 613 3.23 9.44 -26.73
N LEU A 614 2.00 9.22 -27.22
CA LEU A 614 0.79 9.81 -26.67
C LEU A 614 0.12 8.95 -25.60
N ALA A 615 0.27 7.63 -25.71
CA ALA A 615 -0.25 6.66 -24.75
C ALA A 615 0.43 5.30 -24.94
N ALA A 616 0.51 4.50 -23.88
CA ALA A 616 1.08 3.17 -23.94
C ALA A 616 0.31 2.18 -23.06
N ARG A 617 0.22 0.92 -23.52
CA ARG A 617 -0.40 -0.19 -22.78
C ARG A 617 0.35 -1.49 -22.97
N LEU A 618 0.32 -2.33 -21.95
CA LEU A 618 0.88 -3.69 -22.03
C LEU A 618 -0.16 -4.68 -22.56
N ILE A 619 0.27 -5.59 -23.43
CA ILE A 619 -0.50 -6.76 -23.81
C ILE A 619 -0.34 -7.82 -22.72
N SER A 620 -1.32 -7.88 -21.82
CA SER A 620 -1.37 -8.84 -20.70
C SER A 620 -2.18 -10.11 -20.99
N GLY A 621 -2.91 -10.13 -22.11
CA GLY A 621 -3.73 -11.26 -22.56
C GLY A 621 -3.81 -11.31 -24.07
N SER A 622 -4.45 -10.31 -24.70
CA SER A 622 -4.45 -10.15 -26.16
C SER A 622 -4.40 -8.70 -26.63
N VAL A 623 -4.09 -8.48 -27.90
CA VAL A 623 -4.16 -7.14 -28.54
C VAL A 623 -5.58 -6.58 -28.43
N ALA A 624 -6.60 -7.42 -28.67
CA ALA A 624 -7.99 -7.02 -28.56
C ALA A 624 -8.36 -6.59 -27.13
N GLU A 625 -7.92 -7.34 -26.11
CA GLU A 625 -8.12 -6.99 -24.70
C GLU A 625 -7.49 -5.63 -24.38
N ALA A 626 -6.23 -5.42 -24.79
CA ALA A 626 -5.50 -4.18 -24.53
C ALA A 626 -6.13 -2.96 -25.24
N VAL A 627 -6.63 -3.13 -26.48
CA VAL A 627 -7.38 -2.09 -27.21
C VAL A 627 -8.71 -1.76 -26.53
N VAL A 628 -9.47 -2.78 -26.13
CA VAL A 628 -10.73 -2.58 -25.40
C VAL A 628 -10.46 -1.85 -24.10
N ALA A 629 -9.47 -2.29 -23.32
CA ALA A 629 -9.06 -1.63 -22.09
C ALA A 629 -8.67 -0.15 -22.34
N GLY A 630 -7.87 0.14 -23.38
CA GLY A 630 -7.42 1.49 -23.70
C GLY A 630 -8.52 2.45 -24.18
N THR A 631 -9.62 1.93 -24.74
CA THR A 631 -10.73 2.74 -25.26
C THR A 631 -11.95 2.81 -24.34
N ALA A 632 -12.08 1.87 -23.40
CA ALA A 632 -13.26 1.75 -22.54
C ALA A 632 -13.50 2.97 -21.64
N GLY A 633 -12.44 3.58 -21.12
CA GLY A 633 -12.48 4.71 -20.20
C GLY A 633 -13.19 5.91 -20.79
N ASP A 634 -12.95 6.21 -22.08
CA ASP A 634 -13.59 7.32 -22.78
C ASP A 634 -14.71 6.89 -23.73
N ARG A 635 -15.06 5.59 -23.73
CA ARG A 635 -16.09 4.97 -24.60
C ARG A 635 -15.85 5.22 -26.09
N LEU A 636 -14.57 5.22 -26.48
CA LEU A 636 -14.16 5.43 -27.87
C LEU A 636 -14.32 4.15 -28.68
N GLY A 637 -14.52 4.27 -29.98
CA GLY A 637 -14.44 3.14 -30.90
C GLY A 637 -13.00 2.84 -31.31
N PHE A 638 -12.83 1.69 -31.95
CA PHE A 638 -11.57 1.27 -32.54
C PHE A 638 -11.84 0.53 -33.84
N SER A 639 -11.11 0.89 -34.89
CA SER A 639 -11.18 0.22 -36.19
C SER A 639 -9.86 -0.49 -36.47
N PHE A 640 -9.86 -1.83 -36.43
CA PHE A 640 -8.69 -2.66 -36.71
C PHE A 640 -8.34 -2.63 -38.21
N SER A 641 -7.04 -2.58 -38.52
CA SER A 641 -6.50 -2.48 -39.89
C SER A 641 -6.52 -3.80 -40.68
N GLY A 642 -6.54 -4.96 -40.00
CA GLY A 642 -6.42 -6.29 -40.64
C GLY A 642 -7.00 -7.46 -39.82
N LYS A 643 -6.71 -8.70 -40.24
CA LYS A 643 -7.13 -9.92 -39.51
C LYS A 643 -6.33 -10.04 -38.20
N LEU A 644 -7.01 -9.97 -37.07
CA LEU A 644 -6.46 -10.32 -35.76
C LEU A 644 -5.91 -11.75 -35.81
N SER A 645 -4.59 -11.92 -35.67
CA SER A 645 -3.98 -13.25 -35.62
C SER A 645 -4.12 -13.84 -34.22
N ALA A 646 -4.81 -14.97 -34.11
CA ALA A 646 -4.96 -15.73 -32.86
C ALA A 646 -3.68 -16.42 -32.36
N GLN A 647 -2.64 -16.48 -33.20
CA GLN A 647 -1.43 -17.27 -32.93
C GLN A 647 -0.28 -16.36 -32.54
N GLY A 648 0.42 -16.70 -31.45
CA GLY A 648 1.72 -16.11 -31.12
C GLY A 648 1.69 -14.74 -30.44
N GLU A 649 0.61 -14.34 -29.78
CA GLU A 649 0.64 -13.13 -28.95
C GLU A 649 1.57 -13.37 -27.74
N ASN A 650 2.70 -12.66 -27.74
CA ASN A 650 3.63 -12.69 -26.64
C ASN A 650 3.14 -11.74 -25.55
N LEU A 651 2.80 -12.32 -24.39
CA LEU A 651 2.60 -11.56 -23.17
C LEU A 651 3.89 -10.74 -22.92
N SER A 652 3.73 -9.47 -22.54
CA SER A 652 4.77 -8.41 -22.44
C SER A 652 4.94 -7.48 -23.64
N ASP A 653 4.32 -7.75 -24.79
CA ASP A 653 4.34 -6.82 -25.93
C ASP A 653 3.59 -5.52 -25.61
N LEU A 654 3.85 -4.45 -26.38
CA LEU A 654 3.29 -3.12 -26.11
C LEU A 654 2.38 -2.63 -27.24
N LEU A 655 1.30 -1.96 -26.86
CA LEU A 655 0.52 -1.09 -27.74
C LEU A 655 0.90 0.37 -27.47
N LEU A 656 1.34 1.07 -28.51
CA LEU A 656 1.75 2.47 -28.45
C LEU A 656 0.85 3.32 -29.34
N ALA A 657 0.39 4.45 -28.81
CA ALA A 657 -0.19 5.52 -29.61
C ALA A 657 0.92 6.50 -29.99
N LEU A 658 1.24 6.57 -31.28
CA LEU A 658 2.35 7.38 -31.80
C LEU A 658 1.83 8.43 -32.78
N ASP A 659 2.39 9.64 -32.70
CA ASP A 659 2.15 10.68 -33.71
C ASP A 659 2.95 10.37 -34.99
N ASP A 660 4.26 10.10 -34.82
CA ASP A 660 5.18 9.61 -35.84
C ASP A 660 5.76 8.23 -35.48
N ALA A 661 5.43 7.23 -36.30
CA ALA A 661 5.89 5.86 -36.12
C ALA A 661 7.31 5.60 -36.65
N GLU A 662 7.87 6.50 -37.47
CA GLU A 662 9.23 6.36 -38.01
C GLU A 662 10.29 6.40 -36.91
N GLU A 663 10.03 7.14 -35.82
CA GLU A 663 10.85 7.14 -34.60
C GLU A 663 10.95 5.75 -33.93
N PHE A 664 10.06 4.82 -34.29
CA PHE A 664 10.07 3.44 -33.83
C PHE A 664 10.40 2.42 -34.94
N ALA A 665 10.80 2.85 -36.15
CA ALA A 665 11.05 1.96 -37.29
C ALA A 665 12.05 0.82 -36.98
N ALA A 666 13.04 1.06 -36.11
CA ALA A 666 14.00 0.05 -35.67
C ALA A 666 13.39 -1.11 -34.86
N PHE A 667 12.13 -0.98 -34.44
CA PHE A 667 11.38 -1.96 -33.64
C PHE A 667 10.22 -2.60 -34.44
N ASP A 668 10.18 -2.36 -35.76
CA ASP A 668 9.16 -2.91 -36.68
C ASP A 668 7.72 -2.73 -36.17
N PRO A 669 7.24 -1.47 -36.06
CA PRO A 669 5.95 -1.17 -35.47
C PRO A 669 4.81 -1.68 -36.35
N GLU A 670 4.06 -2.67 -35.85
CA GLU A 670 2.90 -3.22 -36.56
C GLU A 670 1.69 -2.30 -36.38
N TYR A 671 1.16 -1.74 -37.46
CA TYR A 671 -0.05 -0.90 -37.39
C TYR A 671 -1.31 -1.72 -37.09
N ILE A 672 -1.89 -1.54 -35.91
CA ILE A 672 -3.06 -2.28 -35.42
C ILE A 672 -4.38 -1.63 -35.85
N GLY A 673 -4.42 -0.31 -35.92
CA GLY A 673 -5.63 0.42 -36.30
C GLY A 673 -5.71 1.83 -35.72
N VAL A 674 -6.92 2.39 -35.72
CA VAL A 674 -7.18 3.77 -35.31
C VAL A 674 -8.33 3.85 -34.32
N VAL A 675 -8.18 4.73 -33.34
CA VAL A 675 -9.22 5.08 -32.37
C VAL A 675 -10.18 6.09 -33.00
N ASP A 676 -11.49 5.88 -32.85
CA ASP A 676 -12.52 6.74 -33.42
C ASP A 676 -13.63 7.07 -32.40
N ASP A 677 -14.54 7.98 -32.73
CA ASP A 677 -15.64 8.39 -31.83
C ASP A 677 -16.91 7.53 -31.98
N SER A 678 -16.83 6.37 -32.67
CA SER A 678 -18.02 5.57 -32.96
C SER A 678 -18.54 4.75 -31.77
N GLY A 679 -17.74 4.64 -30.70
CA GLY A 679 -18.05 3.82 -29.52
C GLY A 679 -18.15 2.31 -29.79
N ARG A 680 -17.61 1.87 -30.93
CA ARG A 680 -17.66 0.49 -31.42
C ARG A 680 -16.27 -0.04 -31.70
N ILE A 681 -16.00 -1.26 -31.27
CA ILE A 681 -14.80 -2.01 -31.61
C ILE A 681 -15.11 -2.84 -32.87
N LYS A 682 -14.43 -2.53 -33.97
CA LYS A 682 -14.71 -3.06 -35.32
C LYS A 682 -13.49 -3.77 -35.88
N SER A 683 -13.70 -4.98 -36.36
CA SER A 683 -12.77 -5.71 -37.22
C SER A 683 -13.55 -6.33 -38.40
N ALA A 684 -12.86 -7.06 -39.28
CA ALA A 684 -13.53 -7.84 -40.32
C ALA A 684 -14.42 -8.97 -39.76
N LEU A 685 -14.22 -9.38 -38.49
CA LEU A 685 -14.89 -10.54 -37.88
C LEU A 685 -15.97 -10.16 -36.87
N PHE A 686 -15.91 -8.96 -36.29
CA PHE A 686 -16.85 -8.52 -35.26
C PHE A 686 -17.04 -7.01 -35.25
N ASN A 687 -18.19 -6.57 -34.74
CA ASN A 687 -18.55 -5.16 -34.55
C ASN A 687 -19.38 -5.06 -33.27
N VAL A 688 -18.74 -4.64 -32.17
CA VAL A 688 -19.33 -4.69 -30.84
C VAL A 688 -19.23 -3.34 -30.16
N THR A 689 -20.30 -2.90 -29.51
CA THR A 689 -20.34 -1.66 -28.72
C THR A 689 -19.72 -1.86 -27.33
N HIS A 690 -19.17 -0.80 -26.74
CA HIS A 690 -18.73 -0.86 -25.33
C HIS A 690 -19.84 -1.28 -24.36
N SER A 691 -21.11 -0.96 -24.65
CA SER A 691 -22.25 -1.40 -23.83
C SER A 691 -22.44 -2.92 -23.87
N GLU A 692 -22.22 -3.56 -25.01
CA GLU A 692 -22.23 -5.02 -25.13
C GLU A 692 -21.05 -5.68 -24.41
N LEU A 693 -19.87 -5.04 -24.43
CA LEU A 693 -18.69 -5.51 -23.72
C LEU A 693 -18.86 -5.40 -22.19
N ASN A 694 -19.38 -4.26 -21.72
CA ASN A 694 -19.63 -4.04 -20.30
C ASN A 694 -20.68 -5.01 -19.73
N ARG A 695 -21.70 -5.40 -20.52
CA ARG A 695 -22.68 -6.42 -20.12
C ARG A 695 -22.08 -7.82 -19.97
N ALA A 696 -20.99 -8.12 -20.69
CA ALA A 696 -20.32 -9.42 -20.63
C ALA A 696 -19.31 -9.53 -19.47
N SER A 697 -18.88 -8.40 -18.88
CA SER A 697 -18.00 -8.37 -17.70
C SER A 697 -18.79 -8.69 -16.43
N ALA A 698 -18.29 -9.64 -15.64
CA ALA A 698 -19.03 -10.23 -14.53
C ALA A 698 -19.08 -9.36 -13.26
N ARG A 699 -18.17 -8.37 -13.11
CA ARG A 699 -17.99 -7.66 -11.83
C ARG A 699 -18.67 -6.28 -11.75
N TYR A 700 -18.83 -5.56 -12.88
CA TYR A 700 -19.49 -4.23 -12.87
C TYR A 700 -20.43 -3.96 -14.07
N PRO A 701 -21.46 -4.79 -14.32
CA PRO A 701 -22.45 -4.54 -15.35
C PRO A 701 -23.43 -3.43 -14.90
N PHE A 702 -23.00 -2.17 -14.94
CA PHE A 702 -23.91 -1.04 -14.69
C PHE A 702 -24.25 -0.32 -15.99
N GLU A 703 -25.47 -0.57 -16.50
CA GLU A 703 -26.06 0.25 -17.55
C GLU A 703 -26.52 1.59 -16.98
N LEU A 704 -26.16 2.68 -17.67
CA LEU A 704 -26.84 3.96 -17.47
C LEU A 704 -28.23 3.84 -18.07
N ASN A 705 -29.25 3.84 -17.23
CA ASN A 705 -30.61 4.03 -17.72
C ASN A 705 -30.83 5.52 -18.00
N PRO A 706 -31.16 5.95 -19.23
CA PRO A 706 -31.39 7.36 -19.55
C PRO A 706 -32.46 8.03 -18.65
N GLY A 707 -33.43 7.24 -18.15
CA GLY A 707 -34.45 7.69 -17.20
C GLY A 707 -33.94 8.05 -15.80
N GLN A 708 -32.66 7.85 -15.50
CA GLN A 708 -32.03 8.26 -14.24
C GLN A 708 -31.37 9.63 -14.32
N ARG A 709 -31.39 10.32 -15.47
CA ARG A 709 -30.93 11.71 -15.56
C ARG A 709 -31.88 12.63 -14.80
N THR A 710 -31.32 13.70 -14.22
CA THR A 710 -32.07 14.71 -13.48
C THR A 710 -31.80 16.12 -14.01
N ALA A 711 -32.60 17.08 -13.56
CA ALA A 711 -32.50 18.46 -14.01
C ALA A 711 -31.14 19.07 -13.63
N ALA A 712 -30.57 19.81 -14.57
CA ALA A 712 -29.39 20.63 -14.34
C ALA A 712 -29.77 21.85 -13.50
N ALA A 713 -29.07 22.06 -12.37
CA ALA A 713 -29.15 23.32 -11.65
C ALA A 713 -28.80 24.49 -12.59
N PRO A 714 -29.51 25.63 -12.49
CA PRO A 714 -29.26 26.79 -13.33
C PRO A 714 -27.85 27.32 -13.12
N VAL A 715 -27.22 27.75 -14.21
CA VAL A 715 -25.92 28.42 -14.17
C VAL A 715 -26.17 29.89 -13.91
N THR A 716 -25.86 30.35 -12.71
CA THR A 716 -25.96 31.75 -12.29
C THR A 716 -24.59 32.33 -11.99
N GLN A 717 -24.29 33.48 -12.58
CA GLN A 717 -23.21 34.37 -12.15
C GLN A 717 -23.85 35.49 -11.34
N LYS A 718 -23.87 35.35 -10.02
CA LYS A 718 -24.29 36.42 -9.12
C LYS A 718 -23.02 37.07 -8.56
N ALA A 719 -23.08 38.36 -8.23
CA ALA A 719 -21.94 39.08 -7.67
C ALA A 719 -21.42 38.34 -6.42
N VAL A 720 -20.12 38.05 -6.43
CA VAL A 720 -19.41 37.42 -5.32
C VAL A 720 -19.51 38.34 -4.10
N ALA A 721 -19.77 37.78 -2.91
CA ALA A 721 -19.72 38.56 -1.69
C ALA A 721 -18.37 39.30 -1.62
N LEU A 722 -18.40 40.63 -1.50
CA LEU A 722 -17.20 41.45 -1.39
C LEU A 722 -16.84 41.60 0.09
N ARG A 723 -15.55 41.49 0.39
CA ARG A 723 -15.03 41.75 1.72
C ARG A 723 -14.69 43.22 1.90
N SER A 724 -14.95 43.77 3.07
CA SER A 724 -14.71 45.17 3.40
C SER A 724 -13.24 45.49 3.68
N HIS A 725 -12.39 44.49 3.94
CA HIS A 725 -10.99 44.67 4.31
C HIS A 725 -10.07 43.57 3.73
N SER A 726 -8.83 43.96 3.36
CA SER A 726 -7.80 43.05 2.85
C SER A 726 -6.91 42.48 3.95
N VAL A 727 -6.56 41.20 3.88
CA VAL A 727 -5.61 40.51 4.77
C VAL A 727 -4.49 39.89 3.93
N ALA A 728 -3.24 40.26 4.20
CA ALA A 728 -2.08 39.83 3.41
C ALA A 728 -1.73 38.34 3.57
N MET A 729 -1.95 37.79 4.78
CA MET A 729 -1.69 36.39 5.12
C MET A 729 -2.89 35.86 5.93
N PRO A 730 -3.95 35.40 5.25
CA PRO A 730 -5.15 34.92 5.91
C PRO A 730 -4.86 33.68 6.77
N LYS A 731 -5.49 33.61 7.94
CA LYS A 731 -5.33 32.50 8.88
C LYS A 731 -6.41 31.43 8.65
N LEU A 732 -5.98 30.19 8.48
CA LEU A 732 -6.85 29.03 8.34
C LEU A 732 -6.85 28.20 9.62
N MET A 733 -8.04 27.86 10.10
CA MET A 733 -8.23 26.79 11.09
C MET A 733 -8.85 25.57 10.42
N ILE A 734 -8.25 24.40 10.61
CA ILE A 734 -8.78 23.12 10.12
C ILE A 734 -9.27 22.31 11.33
N ILE A 735 -10.54 21.93 11.36
CA ILE A 735 -11.10 20.97 12.32
C ILE A 735 -11.39 19.68 11.57
N HIS A 736 -10.78 18.56 11.99
CA HIS A 736 -10.86 17.31 11.25
C HIS A 736 -10.81 16.07 12.14
N ASP A 737 -11.26 14.93 11.59
CA ASP A 737 -11.09 13.61 12.20
C ASP A 737 -10.16 12.68 11.39
N ASP A 738 -9.81 13.08 10.16
CA ASP A 738 -8.98 12.33 9.21
C ASP A 738 -7.68 13.07 8.86
N PHE A 739 -6.55 12.36 8.87
CA PHE A 739 -5.25 12.95 8.58
C PHE A 739 -4.95 13.11 7.08
N ALA A 740 -5.60 12.33 6.20
CA ALA A 740 -5.38 12.48 4.76
C ALA A 740 -5.97 13.82 4.28
N SER A 741 -7.19 14.15 4.72
CA SER A 741 -7.78 15.47 4.46
C SER A 741 -6.97 16.60 5.11
N GLU A 742 -6.48 16.45 6.34
CA GLU A 742 -5.59 17.44 6.96
C GLU A 742 -4.37 17.74 6.10
N GLY A 743 -3.63 16.70 5.68
CA GLY A 743 -2.44 16.86 4.84
C GLY A 743 -2.73 17.53 3.51
N ALA A 744 -3.83 17.16 2.85
CA ALA A 744 -4.26 17.76 1.59
C ALA A 744 -4.62 19.25 1.75
N PHE A 745 -5.35 19.61 2.80
CA PHE A 745 -5.73 21.00 3.06
C PHE A 745 -4.56 21.86 3.52
N ILE A 746 -3.67 21.35 4.38
CA ILE A 746 -2.44 22.07 4.76
C ILE A 746 -1.61 22.38 3.51
N ARG A 747 -1.43 21.40 2.60
CA ARG A 747 -0.72 21.61 1.34
C ARG A 747 -1.39 22.72 0.52
N ALA A 748 -2.66 22.58 0.17
CA ALA A 748 -3.36 23.55 -0.68
C ALA A 748 -3.34 24.97 -0.07
N ALA A 749 -3.58 25.07 1.24
CA ALA A 749 -3.59 26.35 1.93
C ALA A 749 -2.20 27.01 1.97
N THR A 750 -1.15 26.26 2.30
CA THR A 750 0.22 26.80 2.37
C THR A 750 0.77 27.18 1.00
N GLU A 751 0.49 26.41 -0.05
CA GLU A 751 0.84 26.74 -1.45
C GLU A 751 0.17 28.04 -1.93
N HIS A 752 -0.98 28.41 -1.34
CA HIS A 752 -1.75 29.61 -1.66
C HIS A 752 -1.68 30.71 -0.59
N GLY A 753 -0.67 30.69 0.29
CA GLY A 753 -0.33 31.85 1.15
C GLY A 753 -1.11 31.96 2.46
N PHE A 754 -1.76 30.88 2.92
CA PHE A 754 -2.42 30.84 4.23
C PHE A 754 -1.47 30.45 5.36
N ALA A 755 -1.67 31.06 6.54
CA ALA A 755 -1.10 30.57 7.79
C ALA A 755 -2.06 29.53 8.41
N VAL A 756 -1.61 28.28 8.56
CA VAL A 756 -2.49 27.16 8.91
C VAL A 756 -2.31 26.71 10.36
N SER A 757 -3.44 26.46 11.02
CA SER A 757 -3.56 25.75 12.29
C SER A 757 -4.53 24.59 12.13
N SER A 758 -4.30 23.46 12.80
CA SER A 758 -5.17 22.29 12.75
C SER A 758 -5.53 21.78 14.14
N LEU A 759 -6.76 21.27 14.26
CA LEU A 759 -7.31 20.62 15.44
C LEU A 759 -7.89 19.27 15.03
N ARG A 760 -7.26 18.20 15.54
CA ARG A 760 -7.74 16.82 15.35
C ARG A 760 -8.73 16.43 16.44
N ILE A 761 -9.88 15.91 16.02
CA ILE A 761 -10.90 15.32 16.89
C ILE A 761 -10.73 13.79 16.87
N SER A 762 -9.98 13.29 17.85
CA SER A 762 -9.75 11.85 18.04
C SER A 762 -10.76 11.21 18.99
N ARG A 763 -10.70 9.87 19.13
CA ARG A 763 -11.53 9.11 20.06
C ARG A 763 -11.32 9.51 21.51
N ASP A 764 -10.12 9.94 21.87
CA ASP A 764 -9.80 10.36 23.24
C ASP A 764 -9.96 11.87 23.44
N TYR A 765 -10.41 12.60 22.42
CA TYR A 765 -10.67 14.03 22.56
C TYR A 765 -11.75 14.27 23.61
N VAL A 766 -11.40 15.04 24.65
CA VAL A 766 -12.29 15.38 25.75
C VAL A 766 -12.95 16.72 25.46
N ILE A 767 -14.28 16.73 25.43
CA ILE A 767 -15.04 17.98 25.29
C ILE A 767 -15.31 18.50 26.71
N ASN A 768 -14.56 19.52 27.12
CA ASN A 768 -14.71 20.21 28.41
C ASN A 768 -14.65 21.73 28.19
N ALA A 769 -14.87 22.51 29.25
CA ALA A 769 -14.93 23.98 29.16
C ALA A 769 -13.61 24.61 28.65
N GLU A 770 -12.46 24.05 29.02
CA GLU A 770 -11.14 24.55 28.60
C GLU A 770 -10.90 24.34 27.10
N ASN A 771 -11.15 23.12 26.61
CA ASN A 771 -11.00 22.78 25.19
C ASN A 771 -12.00 23.56 24.32
N LEU A 772 -13.25 23.72 24.78
CA LEU A 772 -14.25 24.54 24.07
C LEU A 772 -13.81 26.00 23.96
N ARG A 773 -13.21 26.55 25.02
CA ARG A 773 -12.68 27.91 25.02
C ARG A 773 -11.51 28.05 24.03
N SER A 774 -10.57 27.11 24.06
CA SER A 774 -9.43 27.09 23.12
C SER A 774 -9.87 26.99 21.66
N VAL A 775 -10.86 26.14 21.36
CA VAL A 775 -11.47 26.02 20.01
C VAL A 775 -12.10 27.34 19.58
N ARG A 776 -12.88 27.98 20.46
CA ARG A 776 -13.50 29.29 20.18
C ARG A 776 -12.44 30.35 19.88
N GLU A 777 -11.41 30.47 20.71
CA GLU A 777 -10.33 31.44 20.52
C GLU A 777 -9.61 31.20 19.18
N SER A 778 -9.37 29.94 18.83
CA SER A 778 -8.76 29.56 17.55
C SER A 778 -9.64 29.96 16.36
N ILE A 779 -10.95 29.67 16.41
CA ILE A 779 -11.92 30.05 15.35
C ILE A 779 -11.96 31.58 15.18
N LEU A 780 -12.10 32.32 16.27
CA LEU A 780 -12.19 33.79 16.23
C LEU A 780 -10.90 34.45 15.70
N SER A 781 -9.76 33.80 15.90
CA SER A 781 -8.46 34.26 15.39
C SER A 781 -8.21 33.93 13.91
N SER A 782 -9.09 33.13 13.29
CA SER A 782 -8.99 32.71 11.89
C SER A 782 -9.81 33.60 10.95
N ASP A 783 -9.41 33.65 9.68
CA ASP A 783 -10.17 34.26 8.58
C ASP A 783 -11.00 33.21 7.82
N MET A 784 -10.51 31.96 7.81
CA MET A 784 -11.16 30.83 7.15
C MET A 784 -11.21 29.62 8.08
N LEU A 785 -12.33 28.90 8.03
CA LEU A 785 -12.51 27.64 8.74
C LEU A 785 -12.73 26.51 7.73
N VAL A 786 -11.98 25.42 7.88
CA VAL A 786 -12.23 24.15 7.18
C VAL A 786 -12.74 23.13 8.19
N ILE A 787 -13.89 22.54 7.91
CA ILE A 787 -14.44 21.41 8.68
C ILE A 787 -14.50 20.21 7.74
N CYS A 788 -13.59 19.27 7.92
CA CYS A 788 -13.47 18.11 7.04
C CYS A 788 -13.42 16.81 7.83
N GLY A 789 -13.65 15.71 7.14
CA GLY A 789 -13.66 14.40 7.78
C GLY A 789 -14.50 13.40 7.02
N ARG A 790 -14.37 12.12 7.39
CA ARG A 790 -15.13 11.04 6.72
C ARG A 790 -16.26 10.57 7.60
N ASN A 791 -17.38 10.18 6.98
CA ASN A 791 -18.35 9.33 7.66
C ASN A 791 -17.95 7.85 7.48
N ALA A 792 -17.14 7.31 8.42
CA ALA A 792 -16.71 5.91 8.42
C ALA A 792 -17.83 4.99 8.96
N TYR A 793 -18.05 3.83 8.32
CA TYR A 793 -18.70 2.70 8.99
C TYR A 793 -17.76 2.21 10.11
N GLY A 794 -18.31 1.73 11.23
CA GLY A 794 -17.52 1.03 12.25
C GLY A 794 -17.37 1.71 13.62
N THR A 795 -16.91 0.91 14.57
CA THR A 795 -16.86 1.13 16.04
C THR A 795 -15.90 2.26 16.50
N TYR A 796 -15.19 2.90 15.56
CA TYR A 796 -14.24 4.00 15.81
C TYR A 796 -14.74 5.39 15.37
N SER A 797 -16.03 5.53 15.01
CA SER A 797 -16.54 6.80 14.48
C SER A 797 -16.48 7.95 15.50
N ASN A 798 -15.57 8.91 15.29
CA ASN A 798 -15.51 10.17 16.04
C ASN A 798 -16.59 11.17 15.59
N CYS A 799 -17.47 10.76 14.65
CA CYS A 799 -18.49 11.61 14.06
C CYS A 799 -19.42 12.23 15.12
N GLY A 800 -19.78 11.47 16.16
CA GLY A 800 -20.56 11.96 17.29
C GLY A 800 -19.83 13.04 18.08
N LYS A 801 -18.52 12.90 18.31
CA LYS A 801 -17.71 13.89 19.04
C LYS A 801 -17.50 15.16 18.23
N MET A 802 -17.20 15.04 16.94
CA MET A 802 -17.04 16.19 16.07
C MET A 802 -18.35 16.96 15.95
N ALA A 803 -19.47 16.27 15.75
CA ALA A 803 -20.79 16.88 15.76
C ALA A 803 -21.10 17.54 17.12
N GLN A 804 -20.79 16.89 18.24
CA GLN A 804 -20.99 17.44 19.58
C GLN A 804 -20.15 18.71 19.82
N LEU A 805 -18.89 18.72 19.36
CA LEU A 805 -18.01 19.88 19.47
C LEU A 805 -18.53 21.06 18.65
N ILE A 806 -18.84 20.83 17.36
CA ILE A 806 -19.28 21.89 16.44
C ILE A 806 -20.67 22.42 16.84
N LYS A 807 -21.58 21.56 17.32
CA LYS A 807 -22.91 21.95 17.80
C LYS A 807 -22.89 22.55 19.22
N ALA A 808 -21.73 22.60 19.91
CA ALA A 808 -21.63 23.22 21.22
C ALA A 808 -21.91 24.74 21.10
N PRO A 809 -22.78 25.33 21.94
CA PRO A 809 -23.19 26.74 21.80
C PRO A 809 -22.01 27.71 21.65
N VAL A 810 -20.98 27.55 22.49
CA VAL A 810 -19.76 28.39 22.48
C VAL A 810 -19.02 28.37 21.14
N VAL A 811 -19.03 27.23 20.45
CA VAL A 811 -18.39 27.01 19.14
C VAL A 811 -19.29 27.49 18.01
N THR A 812 -20.60 27.21 18.07
CA THR A 812 -21.59 27.73 17.13
C THR A 812 -21.59 29.27 17.12
N ASP A 813 -21.50 29.91 18.28
CA ASP A 813 -21.38 31.36 18.41
C ASP A 813 -20.11 31.88 17.75
N ALA A 814 -18.99 31.16 17.91
CA ALA A 814 -17.73 31.51 17.27
C ALA A 814 -17.80 31.40 15.74
N ILE A 815 -18.51 30.40 15.22
CA ILE A 815 -18.78 30.21 13.78
C ILE A 815 -19.61 31.38 13.23
N ASN A 816 -20.66 31.77 13.94
CA ASN A 816 -21.48 32.93 13.57
C ASN A 816 -20.65 34.22 13.58
N GLU A 817 -19.82 34.44 14.60
CA GLU A 817 -18.91 35.59 14.65
C GLU A 817 -17.90 35.57 13.51
N LEU A 818 -17.30 34.42 13.18
CA LEU A 818 -16.41 34.31 12.02
C LEU A 818 -17.09 34.76 10.71
N LEU A 819 -18.32 34.30 10.48
CA LEU A 819 -19.07 34.64 9.25
C LEU A 819 -19.47 36.12 9.21
N TYR A 820 -20.10 36.63 10.28
CA TYR A 820 -20.73 37.95 10.25
C TYR A 820 -19.82 39.09 10.70
N ARG A 821 -18.88 38.83 11.61
CA ARG A 821 -17.96 39.84 12.14
C ARG A 821 -16.66 39.90 11.35
N ASN A 822 -16.08 38.75 11.03
CA ASN A 822 -14.79 38.69 10.32
C ASN A 822 -14.95 38.63 8.79
N GLU A 823 -16.20 38.54 8.32
CA GLU A 823 -16.53 38.27 6.91
C GLU A 823 -15.76 37.05 6.38
N GLY A 824 -15.62 36.03 7.24
CA GLY A 824 -14.82 34.84 6.97
C GLY A 824 -15.49 33.88 6.00
N LEU A 825 -14.71 32.89 5.56
CA LEU A 825 -15.18 31.80 4.70
C LEU A 825 -15.18 30.47 5.46
N ILE A 826 -16.16 29.62 5.19
CA ILE A 826 -16.21 28.27 5.75
C ILE A 826 -16.30 27.25 4.62
N LEU A 827 -15.28 26.41 4.49
CA LEU A 827 -15.29 25.25 3.61
C LEU A 827 -15.56 23.99 4.43
N SER A 828 -16.40 23.11 3.93
CA SER A 828 -16.60 21.79 4.52
C SER A 828 -16.60 20.68 3.48
N THR A 829 -16.14 19.49 3.89
CA THR A 829 -16.17 18.27 3.07
C THR A 829 -16.66 17.08 3.88
N GLY A 830 -17.28 16.10 3.22
CA GLY A 830 -17.72 14.85 3.83
C GLY A 830 -18.55 15.06 5.11
N LEU A 831 -18.06 14.51 6.23
CA LEU A 831 -18.69 14.62 7.55
C LEU A 831 -18.92 16.08 7.97
N GLY A 832 -17.99 16.98 7.66
CA GLY A 832 -18.16 18.40 7.97
C GLY A 832 -19.38 18.98 7.27
N SER A 833 -19.58 18.67 5.99
CA SER A 833 -20.75 19.12 5.23
C SER A 833 -22.05 18.48 5.72
N LYS A 834 -22.01 17.24 6.20
CA LYS A 834 -23.15 16.61 6.89
C LYS A 834 -23.54 17.40 8.14
N ILE A 835 -22.57 17.68 9.03
CA ILE A 835 -22.79 18.43 10.27
C ILE A 835 -23.36 19.82 9.99
N LEU A 836 -22.75 20.58 9.08
CA LEU A 836 -23.21 21.93 8.74
C LEU A 836 -24.56 21.94 8.00
N GLY A 837 -24.85 20.91 7.21
CA GLY A 837 -26.15 20.71 6.57
C GLY A 837 -27.25 20.45 7.59
N GLU A 838 -27.02 19.57 8.57
CA GLU A 838 -27.96 19.30 9.67
C GLU A 838 -28.21 20.53 10.56
N MET A 839 -27.19 21.36 10.78
CA MET A 839 -27.32 22.62 11.51
C MET A 839 -28.12 23.70 10.76
N GLY A 840 -28.33 23.53 9.46
CA GLY A 840 -29.00 24.52 8.61
C GLY A 840 -28.08 25.61 8.06
N LEU A 841 -26.76 25.56 8.31
CA LEU A 841 -25.81 26.56 7.77
C LEU A 841 -25.73 26.52 6.24
N LEU A 842 -25.84 25.33 5.62
CA LEU A 842 -25.84 25.21 4.16
C LEU A 842 -27.18 25.57 3.52
N SER A 843 -28.32 25.20 4.13
CA SER A 843 -29.64 25.48 3.54
C SER A 843 -30.19 26.85 3.90
N ARG A 844 -30.03 27.28 5.16
CA ARG A 844 -30.62 28.49 5.74
C ARG A 844 -29.61 29.59 6.07
N GLY A 845 -28.31 29.28 6.09
CA GLY A 845 -27.25 30.25 6.40
C GLY A 845 -27.04 30.51 7.88
N SER A 846 -27.81 29.87 8.77
CA SER A 846 -27.71 30.02 10.22
C SER A 846 -27.87 28.66 10.92
N ALA A 847 -27.12 28.47 12.00
CA ALA A 847 -27.20 27.30 12.86
C ALA A 847 -28.47 27.24 13.74
N GLU A 848 -29.24 28.34 13.81
CA GLU A 848 -30.49 28.44 14.56
C GLU A 848 -31.58 27.51 14.01
N TYR A 849 -31.44 27.07 12.76
CA TYR A 849 -32.39 26.18 12.08
C TYR A 849 -32.06 24.69 12.27
N SER A 850 -31.21 24.35 13.23
CA SER A 850 -30.90 22.96 13.58
C SER A 850 -32.19 22.18 13.90
N GLY A 851 -32.43 21.08 13.18
CA GLY A 851 -33.64 20.26 13.32
C GLY A 851 -34.82 20.67 12.42
N VAL A 852 -34.74 21.80 11.71
CA VAL A 852 -35.72 22.28 10.72
C VAL A 852 -35.05 22.74 9.41
N SER A 853 -33.86 22.21 9.12
CA SER A 853 -33.05 22.58 7.96
C SER A 853 -33.67 22.17 6.61
N GLY A 854 -34.65 21.24 6.64
CA GLY A 854 -35.26 20.63 5.46
C GLY A 854 -34.34 19.67 4.70
N ILE A 855 -33.20 19.32 5.31
CA ILE A 855 -32.17 18.42 4.77
C ILE A 855 -31.94 17.28 5.77
N SER A 856 -31.81 16.06 5.25
CA SER A 856 -31.38 14.88 6.00
C SER A 856 -30.43 14.00 5.17
N PHE A 857 -29.90 12.95 5.79
CA PHE A 857 -28.94 12.05 5.16
C PHE A 857 -29.39 10.59 5.30
N SER A 858 -29.13 9.80 4.27
CA SER A 858 -29.46 8.37 4.20
C SER A 858 -28.20 7.52 4.04
N GLY A 859 -28.20 6.34 4.67
CA GLY A 859 -27.11 5.36 4.64
C GLY A 859 -27.34 4.22 3.64
N LYS A 860 -26.27 3.80 2.93
CA LYS A 860 -26.27 2.55 2.13
C LYS A 860 -24.94 1.79 2.25
N LYS A 861 -25.02 0.51 2.60
CA LYS A 861 -23.89 -0.40 2.92
C LYS A 861 -22.88 -0.72 1.77
N ARG A 862 -22.94 -0.10 0.59
CA ARG A 862 -22.14 -0.53 -0.59
C ARG A 862 -21.43 0.58 -1.37
N ILE A 863 -21.41 1.81 -0.86
CA ILE A 863 -21.00 2.99 -1.65
C ILE A 863 -19.47 3.17 -1.68
N ASP A 864 -18.81 2.85 -0.58
CA ASP A 864 -17.36 2.83 -0.39
C ASP A 864 -16.63 1.73 -1.18
N ARG A 865 -17.39 0.77 -1.71
CA ARG A 865 -16.89 -0.39 -2.48
C ARG A 865 -16.74 -0.13 -3.98
N SER A 866 -17.12 1.05 -4.48
CA SER A 866 -16.98 1.35 -5.91
C SER A 866 -15.53 1.69 -6.26
N PRO A 867 -14.87 0.95 -7.18
CA PRO A 867 -13.54 1.33 -7.67
C PRO A 867 -13.57 2.58 -8.56
N LYS A 868 -14.76 3.01 -9.01
CA LYS A 868 -14.95 4.20 -9.85
C LYS A 868 -15.04 5.46 -8.99
N LEU A 869 -14.27 6.48 -9.36
CA LEU A 869 -14.41 7.81 -8.79
C LEU A 869 -15.64 8.51 -9.40
N PRO A 870 -16.58 9.02 -8.58
CA PRO A 870 -17.68 9.83 -9.09
C PRO A 870 -17.17 11.14 -9.69
N GLY A 871 -17.78 11.54 -10.81
CA GLY A 871 -17.59 12.86 -11.39
C GLY A 871 -18.61 13.85 -10.83
N ILE A 872 -18.18 15.07 -10.56
CA ILE A 872 -19.06 16.22 -10.27
C ILE A 872 -18.88 17.30 -11.32
N ARG A 873 -19.93 18.08 -11.54
CA ARG A 873 -19.88 19.34 -12.27
C ARG A 873 -20.13 20.51 -11.33
N ILE A 874 -19.44 21.61 -11.55
CA ILE A 874 -19.69 22.87 -10.84
C ILE A 874 -20.77 23.66 -11.58
N SER A 875 -21.82 24.05 -10.85
CA SER A 875 -23.05 24.60 -11.42
C SER A 875 -23.06 26.13 -11.43
N ASN A 876 -22.44 26.80 -10.46
CA ASN A 876 -22.45 28.25 -10.34
C ASN A 876 -21.22 28.79 -9.57
N HIS A 877 -21.07 30.11 -9.58
CA HIS A 877 -20.02 30.85 -8.87
C HIS A 877 -20.56 31.60 -7.64
N TYR A 878 -21.61 31.07 -7.01
CA TYR A 878 -22.28 31.80 -5.94
C TYR A 878 -21.39 32.00 -4.71
N SER A 879 -20.53 31.02 -4.42
CA SER A 879 -19.51 31.14 -3.40
C SER A 879 -18.26 31.86 -3.94
N PRO A 880 -17.65 32.80 -3.19
CA PRO A 880 -16.34 33.35 -3.52
C PRO A 880 -15.26 32.29 -3.72
N MET A 881 -15.39 31.15 -3.05
CA MET A 881 -14.48 30.01 -3.16
C MET A 881 -14.51 29.34 -4.54
N LEU A 882 -15.51 29.61 -5.38
CA LEU A 882 -15.67 28.99 -6.70
C LEU A 882 -15.41 29.95 -7.86
N SER A 883 -15.00 31.20 -7.61
CA SER A 883 -14.94 32.27 -8.63
C SER A 883 -14.06 31.92 -9.83
N GLU A 884 -12.95 31.23 -9.61
CA GLU A 884 -12.01 30.82 -10.67
C GLU A 884 -12.29 29.39 -11.20
N VAL A 885 -13.27 28.68 -10.62
CA VAL A 885 -13.54 27.29 -10.99
C VAL A 885 -14.28 27.23 -12.32
N LYS A 886 -13.91 26.34 -13.24
CA LYS A 886 -14.57 26.26 -14.54
C LYS A 886 -16.03 25.81 -14.39
N LEU A 887 -16.98 26.68 -14.77
CA LEU A 887 -18.40 26.31 -14.83
C LEU A 887 -18.60 25.14 -15.78
N ARG A 888 -19.41 24.16 -15.35
CA ARG A 888 -19.60 22.87 -16.03
C ARG A 888 -18.32 22.06 -16.23
N GLY A 889 -17.21 22.46 -15.60
CA GLY A 889 -16.00 21.66 -15.50
C GLY A 889 -16.29 20.35 -14.78
N ARG A 890 -15.66 19.27 -15.22
CA ARG A 890 -15.76 17.95 -14.58
C ARG A 890 -14.59 17.79 -13.63
N TYR A 891 -14.91 17.36 -12.41
CA TYR A 891 -13.92 17.00 -11.41
C TYR A 891 -14.28 15.63 -10.83
N PHE A 892 -13.33 14.71 -10.80
CA PHE A 892 -13.45 13.46 -10.07
C PHE A 892 -13.16 13.70 -8.60
N VAL A 893 -13.95 13.08 -7.73
CA VAL A 893 -13.87 13.27 -6.27
C VAL A 893 -13.89 11.93 -5.57
N ALA A 894 -13.24 11.83 -4.40
CA ALA A 894 -13.36 10.62 -3.58
C ALA A 894 -14.74 10.59 -2.88
N PRO A 895 -15.40 9.43 -2.77
CA PRO A 895 -16.65 9.30 -2.01
C PRO A 895 -16.49 9.67 -0.52
N GLY A 896 -17.43 10.42 0.05
CA GLY A 896 -17.44 10.88 1.46
C GLY A 896 -17.93 9.88 2.51
N GLY A 897 -18.29 8.66 2.11
CA GLY A 897 -18.79 7.61 3.00
C GLY A 897 -20.24 7.20 2.73
N ALA A 898 -20.65 6.06 3.27
CA ALA A 898 -21.91 5.43 2.88
C ALA A 898 -23.18 6.09 3.46
N GLU A 899 -23.07 7.00 4.43
CA GLU A 899 -24.21 7.80 4.93
C GLU A 899 -24.21 9.27 4.48
N MET A 900 -23.73 9.51 3.26
CA MET A 900 -23.71 10.85 2.66
C MET A 900 -24.86 11.10 1.67
N GLY A 901 -25.86 10.21 1.61
CA GLY A 901 -26.99 10.33 0.68
C GLY A 901 -27.93 11.45 1.06
N LEU A 902 -27.76 12.62 0.45
CA LEU A 902 -28.54 13.82 0.74
C LEU A 902 -30.01 13.63 0.36
N ARG A 903 -30.90 13.91 1.31
CA ARG A 903 -32.35 13.95 1.13
C ARG A 903 -32.85 15.35 1.44
N VAL A 904 -33.67 15.90 0.56
CA VAL A 904 -34.16 17.28 0.66
C VAL A 904 -35.67 17.31 0.56
N GLU A 905 -36.32 17.98 1.50
CA GLU A 905 -37.76 18.20 1.44
C GLU A 905 -38.13 19.02 0.20
N LYS A 906 -39.31 18.76 -0.40
CA LYS A 906 -39.71 19.38 -1.68
C LYS A 906 -39.65 20.90 -1.69
N ASN A 907 -40.11 21.56 -0.61
CA ASN A 907 -40.11 23.02 -0.50
C ASN A 907 -38.68 23.56 -0.42
N THR A 908 -37.86 22.95 0.44
CA THR A 908 -36.44 23.29 0.59
C THR A 908 -35.67 23.08 -0.72
N LEU A 909 -35.95 22.01 -1.47
CA LEU A 909 -35.30 21.75 -2.75
C LEU A 909 -35.60 22.86 -3.77
N LEU A 910 -36.86 23.32 -3.82
CA LEU A 910 -37.26 24.43 -4.68
C LEU A 910 -36.53 25.73 -4.29
N GLU A 911 -36.44 26.02 -2.99
CA GLU A 911 -35.72 27.19 -2.46
C GLU A 911 -34.22 27.16 -2.80
N LEU A 912 -33.57 25.99 -2.67
CA LEU A 912 -32.16 25.81 -3.02
C LEU A 912 -31.92 26.03 -4.52
N GLN A 913 -32.85 25.58 -5.37
CA GLN A 913 -32.80 25.79 -6.82
C GLN A 913 -32.95 27.27 -7.19
N THR A 914 -33.97 27.95 -6.65
CA THR A 914 -34.27 29.35 -6.97
C THR A 914 -33.22 30.31 -6.42
N SER A 915 -32.65 30.00 -5.25
CA SER A 915 -31.60 30.80 -4.60
C SER A 915 -30.21 30.54 -5.17
N GLY A 916 -30.05 29.55 -6.06
CA GLY A 916 -28.75 29.23 -6.67
C GLY A 916 -27.77 28.52 -5.74
N GLN A 917 -28.24 27.92 -4.65
CA GLN A 917 -27.39 27.29 -3.62
C GLN A 917 -26.83 25.92 -4.03
N ILE A 918 -27.33 25.32 -5.11
CA ILE A 918 -26.81 24.04 -5.63
C ILE A 918 -25.49 24.28 -6.36
N ALA A 919 -24.38 24.21 -5.63
CA ALA A 919 -23.03 24.52 -6.12
C ALA A 919 -22.46 23.43 -7.05
N ALA A 920 -22.74 22.16 -6.79
CA ALA A 920 -22.26 21.05 -7.63
C ALA A 920 -23.25 19.89 -7.74
N GLN A 921 -23.17 19.14 -8.84
CA GLN A 921 -23.99 17.94 -9.07
C GLN A 921 -23.14 16.75 -9.55
N PHE A 922 -23.49 15.53 -9.13
CA PHE A 922 -22.95 14.28 -9.67
C PHE A 922 -23.37 14.09 -11.12
N ILE A 923 -22.44 13.65 -11.97
CA ILE A 923 -22.65 13.55 -13.41
C ILE A 923 -22.34 12.15 -13.94
N ASP A 924 -23.07 11.78 -14.99
CA ASP A 924 -22.73 10.64 -15.81
C ASP A 924 -21.49 10.92 -16.69
N PRO A 925 -20.96 9.91 -17.42
CA PRO A 925 -19.81 10.12 -18.29
C PRO A 925 -20.05 11.07 -19.46
N THR A 926 -21.30 11.43 -19.77
CA THR A 926 -21.63 12.47 -20.77
C THR A 926 -21.61 13.88 -20.18
N GLY A 927 -21.42 14.02 -18.87
CA GLY A 927 -21.38 15.29 -18.16
C GLY A 927 -22.76 15.77 -17.67
N MET A 928 -23.79 14.93 -17.78
CA MET A 928 -25.16 15.29 -17.39
C MET A 928 -25.47 14.81 -15.96
N PRO A 929 -26.19 15.61 -15.15
CA PRO A 929 -26.60 15.20 -13.81
C PRO A 929 -27.36 13.88 -13.80
N THR A 930 -27.00 12.98 -12.89
CA THR A 930 -27.53 11.62 -12.87
C THR A 930 -27.84 11.13 -11.46
N LEU A 931 -28.89 10.33 -11.33
CA LEU A 931 -29.24 9.58 -10.13
C LEU A 931 -28.74 8.12 -10.20
N ALA A 932 -28.06 7.75 -11.30
CA ALA A 932 -27.58 6.39 -11.53
C ALA A 932 -26.34 6.08 -10.66
N PHE A 933 -26.39 4.97 -9.92
CA PHE A 933 -25.20 4.33 -9.37
C PHE A 933 -24.35 3.73 -10.51
N PRO A 934 -23.00 3.76 -10.47
CA PRO A 934 -22.13 4.30 -9.41
C PRO A 934 -21.80 5.81 -9.54
N TYR A 935 -22.33 6.51 -10.55
CA TYR A 935 -21.98 7.92 -10.83
C TYR A 935 -22.53 8.89 -9.79
N ASN A 936 -23.72 8.62 -9.26
CA ASN A 936 -24.23 9.21 -8.02
C ASN A 936 -24.13 8.15 -6.91
N PRO A 937 -22.98 8.07 -6.22
CA PRO A 937 -22.69 7.00 -5.28
C PRO A 937 -23.64 7.03 -4.08
N PHE A 938 -24.15 8.21 -3.69
CA PHE A 938 -25.00 8.37 -2.51
C PHE A 938 -26.49 8.39 -2.82
N GLU A 939 -26.86 8.28 -4.10
CA GLU A 939 -28.22 8.53 -4.59
C GLU A 939 -28.79 9.86 -4.11
N SER A 940 -27.96 10.89 -3.95
CA SER A 940 -28.39 12.20 -3.46
C SER A 940 -29.49 12.79 -4.36
N ASP A 941 -30.49 13.41 -3.73
CA ASP A 941 -31.60 14.05 -4.45
C ASP A 941 -31.08 15.09 -5.45
N MET A 942 -31.69 15.14 -6.64
CA MET A 942 -31.27 15.99 -7.78
C MET A 942 -29.77 15.88 -8.12
N ALA A 943 -29.14 14.75 -7.77
CA ALA A 943 -27.71 14.54 -7.92
C ALA A 943 -26.86 15.59 -7.18
N ILE A 944 -27.36 16.22 -6.11
CA ILE A 944 -26.62 17.27 -5.40
C ILE A 944 -25.33 16.71 -4.80
N ALA A 945 -24.19 17.32 -5.14
CA ALA A 945 -22.87 16.97 -4.66
C ALA A 945 -22.26 18.05 -3.74
N ALA A 946 -22.70 19.30 -3.87
CA ALA A 946 -22.31 20.40 -3.00
C ALA A 946 -23.39 21.48 -2.88
N LEU A 947 -23.42 22.15 -1.74
CA LEU A 947 -24.28 23.31 -1.47
C LEU A 947 -23.45 24.51 -1.01
N SER A 948 -23.99 25.70 -1.25
CA SER A 948 -23.53 26.95 -0.63
C SER A 948 -24.61 27.53 0.28
N SER A 949 -24.22 28.26 1.33
CA SER A 949 -25.15 29.06 2.14
C SER A 949 -25.87 30.12 1.28
N PRO A 950 -27.00 30.67 1.75
CA PRO A 950 -27.72 31.73 1.04
C PRO A 950 -26.90 32.99 0.77
N ASP A 951 -25.78 33.21 1.46
CA ASP A 951 -24.84 34.32 1.24
C ASP A 951 -23.53 33.90 0.54
N GLY A 952 -23.38 32.62 0.18
CA GLY A 952 -22.21 32.07 -0.52
C GLY A 952 -20.95 31.88 0.33
N ARG A 953 -20.90 32.33 1.59
CA ARG A 953 -19.69 32.29 2.45
C ARG A 953 -19.41 30.92 3.06
N VAL A 954 -20.42 30.04 3.13
CA VAL A 954 -20.25 28.62 3.50
C VAL A 954 -20.38 27.77 2.25
N LEU A 955 -19.41 26.89 1.99
CA LEU A 955 -19.42 25.92 0.90
C LEU A 955 -19.23 24.52 1.47
N GLY A 956 -20.11 23.58 1.13
CA GLY A 956 -20.06 22.21 1.61
C GLY A 956 -20.11 21.19 0.48
N PHE A 957 -19.07 20.37 0.34
CA PHE A 957 -19.04 19.22 -0.55
C PHE A 957 -19.39 17.93 0.21
N PHE A 958 -20.38 17.18 -0.25
CA PHE A 958 -20.73 15.88 0.35
C PHE A 958 -19.78 14.75 -0.05
N CYS A 959 -18.82 15.05 -0.91
CA CYS A 959 -17.69 14.22 -1.31
C CYS A 959 -16.38 14.77 -0.72
N LEU A 960 -15.25 14.12 -1.05
CA LEU A 960 -13.91 14.48 -0.58
C LEU A 960 -13.03 14.92 -1.77
N PRO A 961 -13.23 16.12 -2.34
CA PRO A 961 -12.43 16.64 -3.44
C PRO A 961 -10.95 16.87 -3.08
N GLU A 962 -10.63 17.05 -1.80
CA GLU A 962 -9.26 17.19 -1.30
C GLU A 962 -8.43 15.91 -1.46
N LYS A 963 -9.08 14.75 -1.49
CA LYS A 963 -8.42 13.46 -1.62
C LYS A 963 -8.05 13.10 -3.06
N THR A 964 -8.47 13.91 -4.01
CA THR A 964 -8.18 13.76 -5.45
C THR A 964 -7.28 14.87 -5.99
N ALA A 965 -6.70 15.71 -5.13
CA ALA A 965 -5.93 16.89 -5.53
C ALA A 965 -4.69 16.58 -6.40
N PHE A 966 -4.09 15.40 -6.26
CA PHE A 966 -2.95 14.98 -7.08
C PHE A 966 -3.34 14.18 -8.33
N LEU A 967 -4.63 13.85 -8.50
CA LEU A 967 -5.08 12.98 -9.59
C LEU A 967 -4.93 13.68 -10.94
N ARG A 968 -4.19 13.06 -11.87
CA ARG A 968 -4.02 13.59 -13.24
C ARG A 968 -5.37 13.69 -13.97
N GLY A 969 -5.44 14.58 -14.95
CA GLY A 969 -6.63 14.78 -15.79
C GLY A 969 -7.58 15.88 -15.33
N GLY A 970 -7.08 16.90 -14.62
CA GLY A 970 -7.83 18.13 -14.33
C GLY A 970 -8.56 18.16 -12.98
N ASN A 971 -8.02 17.51 -11.93
CA ASN A 971 -8.60 17.53 -10.58
C ASN A 971 -7.94 18.56 -9.65
N ASP A 972 -7.82 19.79 -10.12
CA ASP A 972 -7.24 20.92 -9.38
C ASP A 972 -8.29 21.71 -8.56
N LEU A 973 -9.49 21.15 -8.35
CA LEU A 973 -10.62 21.84 -7.72
C LEU A 973 -10.25 22.50 -6.38
N ILE A 974 -9.58 21.77 -5.49
CA ILE A 974 -9.20 22.32 -4.18
C ILE A 974 -8.12 23.41 -4.29
N ASP A 975 -7.15 23.26 -5.18
CA ASP A 975 -6.14 24.30 -5.42
C ASP A 975 -6.80 25.57 -6.01
N ILE A 976 -7.79 25.43 -6.91
CA ILE A 976 -8.58 26.57 -7.39
C ILE A 976 -9.41 27.19 -6.25
N VAL A 977 -10.01 26.38 -5.37
CA VAL A 977 -10.79 26.87 -4.22
C VAL A 977 -9.93 27.72 -3.30
N PHE A 978 -8.73 27.26 -2.92
CA PHE A 978 -7.84 28.04 -2.05
C PHE A 978 -7.29 29.29 -2.73
N ARG A 979 -6.98 29.23 -4.03
CA ARG A 979 -6.62 30.41 -4.81
C ARG A 979 -7.73 31.46 -4.82
N SER A 980 -8.98 31.03 -5.04
CA SER A 980 -10.16 31.91 -5.05
C SER A 980 -10.41 32.52 -3.66
N SER A 981 -10.28 31.71 -2.60
CA SER A 981 -10.34 32.18 -1.21
C SER A 981 -9.25 33.21 -0.89
N TYR A 982 -8.02 32.98 -1.33
CA TYR A 982 -6.93 33.94 -1.12
C TYR A 982 -7.21 35.28 -1.80
N GLN A 983 -7.76 35.25 -3.03
CA GLN A 983 -8.18 36.46 -3.73
C GLN A 983 -9.30 37.20 -2.98
N TYR A 984 -10.29 36.49 -2.45
CA TYR A 984 -11.34 37.07 -1.61
C TYR A 984 -10.77 37.81 -0.39
N PHE A 985 -9.75 37.25 0.27
CA PHE A 985 -9.11 37.91 1.41
C PHE A 985 -8.14 39.03 1.01
N SER A 986 -7.53 38.97 -0.18
CA SER A 986 -6.51 39.91 -0.63
C SER A 986 -7.08 41.13 -1.37
N ALA A 987 -8.28 41.00 -1.94
CA ALA A 987 -8.95 42.08 -2.64
C ALA A 987 -9.35 43.22 -1.67
N ARG A 988 -9.21 44.46 -2.11
CA ARG A 988 -9.88 45.62 -1.49
C ARG A 988 -11.22 45.79 -2.21
N GLY A 989 -12.31 45.71 -1.45
CA GLY A 989 -13.66 46.01 -1.93
C GLY A 989 -13.84 47.46 -2.37
#